data_AF-A0A540WCV7-F1
#
_entry.id   AF-A0A540WCV7-F1
#
_cell.length_a   1.000
_cell.length_b   1.000
_cell.length_c   1.000
_cell.angle_alpha   90.00
_cell.angle_beta   90.00
_cell.angle_gamma   90.00
#
_symmetry.space_group_name_H-M   'P 1'
#
loop_
_entity.id
_entity.type
_entity.pdbx_description
1 polymer ?
#
loop_
_entity_poly.entity_id
_entity_poly.type
_entity_poly.pdbx_seq_one_letter_code
_entity_poly.pdbx_strand_id
1 'polypeptide(L)'
;MALNVPNLDSRTYDQLVAEAQRRILRFTPDWTDFNPSDPGVTLVELFAWLTEITLYQLNQVPDLTYVKFLDLIGLQQNPAAPAVAEVTFTPTARTAGVVVPARSQLSATGPTGLPLVFETDQALALVPYQLTDLVVDDGQVFTTVTPGAPFRPLGWIPQPNNALYLGFAPTTATEPGQFPQELRLLVTLSAAAAAGAPQRAGQAVRPPLAPVTLVWEYLPRPDATQWSRLNVLADGSAAFTAQGYVTLAGPASILPARAADVDDPRYWLRVRVVAGRYPAGQEPVIEAVTANTTTARNLATVRDELLGVSEAHPDQTFPLAQPPVQDRSVTLEVREDTGDPANLTRTTWTQVSDFLASGPNDRHYTLDPATGIVTFGNGVRGLIPAVDAEIVAVSYRSGGGAAGNVPAGAIDTLLSALPGVDSVTNSRAAAGGTDLESLDELKRNAPALLRRQGRAVTAADYASLARQVGGVADALALPLAHPDHPGVDVAGSVTVVVVADTDDDPPAPSGELIAAVCRYLDQYRLIATELYVSGPVFVPVSVHAALTIDPYAAADGVAALADQALRDFLAPLHRAADGTRSAHFADQFQPTSLYAVLLAVPGVLAVTALEITVDGRVHDDPRVAIDLPPGGLTRSGTHQLDVTPDSGSTAREEV
;
A
#
# COMPACT_ATOMS: atom_id res chain seq x y z
N MET A 1 3.12 -17.59 -19.54
CA MET A 1 3.53 -17.77 -20.95
C MET A 1 3.09 -16.51 -21.67
N ALA A 2 4.03 -15.62 -22.03
CA ALA A 2 3.70 -14.39 -22.75
C ALA A 2 3.01 -14.77 -24.07
N LEU A 3 1.91 -14.10 -24.40
CA LEU A 3 1.26 -14.24 -25.70
C LEU A 3 2.26 -13.77 -26.75
N ASN A 4 2.89 -14.71 -27.46
CA ASN A 4 3.77 -14.39 -28.57
C ASN A 4 2.88 -13.93 -29.72
N VAL A 5 2.76 -12.62 -29.90
CA VAL A 5 1.96 -12.03 -30.96
C VAL A 5 2.63 -12.42 -32.28
N PRO A 6 1.95 -13.17 -33.15
CA PRO A 6 2.59 -13.67 -34.36
C PRO A 6 2.89 -12.51 -35.30
N ASN A 7 4.14 -12.38 -35.73
CA ASN A 7 4.46 -11.58 -36.90
C ASN A 7 3.77 -12.21 -38.12
N LEU A 8 2.88 -11.46 -38.75
CA LEU A 8 2.16 -11.92 -39.94
C LEU A 8 3.11 -12.12 -41.12
N ASP A 9 4.16 -11.30 -41.21
CA ASP A 9 5.22 -11.44 -42.21
C ASP A 9 6.55 -10.90 -41.65
N SER A 10 7.57 -11.74 -41.60
CA SER A 10 8.88 -11.41 -41.02
C SER A 10 9.95 -11.09 -42.06
N ARG A 11 9.57 -10.84 -43.32
CA ARG A 11 10.54 -10.55 -44.38
C ARG A 11 11.24 -9.22 -44.14
N THR A 12 12.57 -9.25 -44.21
CA THR A 12 13.42 -8.06 -44.09
C THR A 12 13.69 -7.42 -45.44
N TYR A 13 14.18 -6.19 -45.45
CA TYR A 13 14.66 -5.47 -46.63
C TYR A 13 15.54 -6.35 -47.53
N ASP A 14 16.58 -6.97 -46.98
CA ASP A 14 17.52 -7.79 -47.75
C ASP A 14 16.83 -8.99 -48.43
N GLN A 15 15.87 -9.61 -47.73
CA GLN A 15 15.11 -10.73 -48.25
C GLN A 15 14.17 -10.29 -49.38
N LEU A 16 13.56 -9.11 -49.26
CA LEU A 16 12.69 -8.51 -50.27
C LEU A 16 13.49 -8.10 -51.52
N VAL A 17 14.67 -7.49 -51.35
CA VAL A 17 15.58 -7.16 -52.47
C VAL A 17 16.03 -8.43 -53.19
N ALA A 18 16.51 -9.44 -52.44
CA ALA A 18 16.95 -10.71 -53.02
C ALA A 18 15.80 -11.48 -53.71
N GLU A 19 14.58 -11.39 -53.21
CA GLU A 19 13.40 -11.95 -53.85
C GLU A 19 13.05 -11.21 -55.16
N ALA A 20 13.05 -9.88 -55.13
CA ALA A 20 12.77 -9.06 -56.30
C ALA A 20 13.81 -9.28 -57.40
N GLN A 21 15.11 -9.30 -57.06
CA GLN A 21 16.20 -9.58 -57.99
C GLN A 21 16.06 -10.94 -58.67
N ARG A 22 15.69 -12.00 -57.92
CA ARG A 22 15.42 -13.33 -58.48
C ARG A 22 14.25 -13.35 -59.46
N ARG A 23 13.30 -12.43 -59.34
CA ARG A 23 12.15 -12.32 -60.24
C ARG A 23 12.45 -11.52 -61.51
N ILE A 24 13.50 -10.69 -61.54
CA ILE A 24 13.86 -9.85 -62.70
C ILE A 24 13.99 -10.70 -63.98
N LEU A 25 14.76 -11.80 -63.91
CA LEU A 25 14.97 -12.71 -65.05
C LEU A 25 13.69 -13.33 -65.61
N ARG A 26 12.62 -13.39 -64.81
CA ARG A 26 11.33 -13.96 -65.22
C ARG A 26 10.43 -12.94 -65.91
N PHE A 27 10.48 -11.67 -65.49
CA PHE A 27 9.56 -10.64 -65.98
C PHE A 27 10.19 -9.69 -66.99
N THR A 28 11.50 -9.46 -66.90
CA THR A 28 12.26 -8.55 -67.75
C THR A 28 13.62 -9.19 -68.10
N PRO A 29 13.62 -10.22 -68.96
CA PRO A 29 14.84 -10.95 -69.31
C PRO A 29 15.90 -10.09 -70.03
N ASP A 30 15.49 -8.97 -70.64
CA ASP A 30 16.39 -8.03 -71.32
C ASP A 30 17.14 -7.10 -70.34
N TRP A 31 16.74 -7.06 -69.06
CA TRP A 31 17.42 -6.28 -68.03
C TRP A 31 18.55 -7.12 -67.42
N THR A 32 19.80 -6.77 -67.77
CA THR A 32 21.00 -7.56 -67.41
C THR A 32 21.97 -6.87 -66.47
N ASP A 33 21.79 -5.57 -66.20
CA ASP A 33 22.61 -4.82 -65.24
C ASP A 33 21.95 -4.90 -63.86
N PHE A 34 22.69 -5.40 -62.87
CA PHE A 34 22.21 -5.53 -61.50
C PHE A 34 23.13 -4.80 -60.52
N ASN A 35 23.94 -3.87 -61.02
CA ASN A 35 24.83 -3.10 -60.16
C ASN A 35 24.05 -2.10 -59.29
N PRO A 36 24.56 -1.73 -58.10
CA PRO A 36 23.93 -0.72 -57.24
C PRO A 36 23.74 0.66 -57.89
N SER A 37 24.51 0.94 -58.95
CA SER A 37 24.42 2.20 -59.71
C SER A 37 23.31 2.19 -60.77
N ASP A 38 22.66 1.05 -61.01
CA ASP A 38 21.52 0.96 -61.92
C ASP A 38 20.27 1.58 -61.26
N PRO A 39 19.65 2.61 -61.89
CA PRO A 39 18.40 3.20 -61.39
C PRO A 39 17.28 2.17 -61.16
N GLY A 40 17.22 1.08 -61.93
CA GLY A 40 16.26 0.01 -61.74
C GLY A 40 16.49 -0.76 -60.44
N VAL A 41 17.75 -1.00 -60.07
CA VAL A 41 18.10 -1.63 -58.77
C VAL A 41 17.79 -0.68 -57.63
N THR A 42 18.08 0.61 -57.75
CA THR A 42 17.68 1.62 -56.76
C THR A 42 16.17 1.66 -56.55
N LEU A 43 15.36 1.48 -57.59
CA LEU A 43 13.90 1.36 -57.46
C LEU A 43 13.51 0.07 -56.72
N VAL A 44 14.14 -1.06 -57.01
CA VAL A 44 13.91 -2.33 -56.28
C VAL A 44 14.20 -2.16 -54.79
N GLU A 45 15.32 -1.53 -54.45
CA GLU A 45 15.70 -1.20 -53.08
C GLU A 45 14.67 -0.28 -52.41
N LEU A 46 14.26 0.80 -53.08
CA LEU A 46 13.23 1.70 -52.57
C LEU A 46 11.90 0.99 -52.31
N PHE A 47 11.45 0.14 -53.24
CA PHE A 47 10.21 -0.62 -53.07
C PHE A 47 10.33 -1.70 -51.99
N ALA A 48 11.50 -2.32 -51.82
CA ALA A 48 11.76 -3.24 -50.72
C ALA A 48 11.65 -2.51 -49.37
N TRP A 49 12.23 -1.32 -49.25
CA TRP A 49 12.14 -0.48 -48.05
C TRP A 49 10.69 -0.04 -47.75
N LEU A 50 9.95 0.46 -48.74
CA LEU A 50 8.52 0.80 -48.59
C LEU A 50 7.68 -0.42 -48.18
N THR A 51 8.00 -1.59 -48.73
CA THR A 51 7.32 -2.84 -48.39
C THR A 51 7.64 -3.24 -46.95
N GLU A 52 8.89 -3.17 -46.50
CA GLU A 52 9.28 -3.48 -45.12
C GLU A 52 8.57 -2.55 -44.11
N ILE A 53 8.44 -1.25 -44.41
CA ILE A 53 7.64 -0.32 -43.58
C ILE A 53 6.17 -0.77 -43.51
N THR A 54 5.62 -1.21 -44.64
CA THR A 54 4.24 -1.72 -44.70
C THR A 54 4.10 -3.02 -43.89
N LEU A 55 5.08 -3.92 -43.97
CA LEU A 55 5.11 -5.15 -43.18
C LEU A 55 5.23 -4.85 -41.68
N TYR A 56 6.04 -3.87 -41.30
CA TYR A 56 6.12 -3.39 -39.92
C TYR A 56 4.75 -2.92 -39.41
N GLN A 57 4.04 -2.08 -40.18
CA GLN A 57 2.68 -1.64 -39.81
C GLN A 57 1.68 -2.80 -39.75
N LEU A 58 1.74 -3.73 -40.70
CA LEU A 58 0.89 -4.92 -40.73
C LEU A 58 1.11 -5.80 -39.49
N ASN A 59 2.36 -5.95 -39.04
CA ASN A 59 2.70 -6.72 -37.84
C ASN A 59 2.21 -6.06 -36.53
N GLN A 60 1.81 -4.78 -36.54
CA GLN A 60 1.16 -4.12 -35.39
C GLN A 60 -0.36 -4.44 -35.31
N VAL A 61 -0.97 -4.91 -36.39
CA VAL A 61 -2.42 -5.16 -36.46
C VAL A 61 -2.90 -6.21 -35.46
N PRO A 62 -2.23 -7.38 -35.29
CA PRO A 62 -2.66 -8.39 -34.32
C PRO A 62 -2.72 -7.85 -32.89
N ASP A 63 -1.75 -7.02 -32.49
CA ASP A 63 -1.69 -6.42 -31.16
C ASP A 63 -2.84 -5.42 -30.92
N LEU A 64 -3.05 -4.50 -31.86
CA LEU A 64 -4.16 -3.55 -31.80
C LEU A 64 -5.51 -4.27 -31.77
N THR A 65 -5.65 -5.32 -32.58
CA THR A 65 -6.86 -6.14 -32.65
C THR A 65 -7.12 -6.85 -31.32
N TYR A 66 -6.08 -7.38 -30.66
CA TYR A 66 -6.21 -8.01 -29.35
C TYR A 66 -6.74 -7.03 -28.31
N VAL A 67 -6.16 -5.82 -28.25
CA VAL A 67 -6.62 -4.76 -27.35
C VAL A 67 -8.08 -4.38 -27.62
N LYS A 68 -8.45 -4.24 -28.90
CA LYS A 68 -9.83 -3.94 -29.28
C LYS A 68 -10.81 -5.06 -28.95
N PHE A 69 -10.38 -6.32 -28.94
CA PHE A 69 -11.22 -7.40 -28.42
C PHE A 69 -11.37 -7.36 -26.90
N LEU A 70 -10.33 -7.00 -26.15
CA LEU A 70 -10.45 -6.81 -24.70
C LEU A 70 -11.46 -5.70 -24.38
N ASP A 71 -11.36 -4.57 -25.08
CA ASP A 71 -12.29 -3.43 -25.01
C ASP A 71 -13.73 -3.85 -25.35
N LEU A 72 -13.93 -4.60 -26.45
CA LEU A 72 -15.24 -5.13 -26.85
C LEU A 72 -15.87 -6.05 -25.79
N ILE A 73 -15.05 -6.80 -25.04
CA ILE A 73 -15.49 -7.68 -23.97
C ILE A 73 -15.72 -6.91 -22.65
N GLY A 74 -15.36 -5.63 -22.61
CA GLY A 74 -15.51 -4.75 -21.44
C GLY A 74 -14.42 -4.96 -20.39
N LEU A 75 -13.26 -5.51 -20.77
CA LEU A 75 -12.10 -5.57 -19.88
C LEU A 75 -11.40 -4.22 -19.85
N GLN A 76 -11.30 -3.64 -18.65
CA GLN A 76 -10.63 -2.37 -18.39
C GLN A 76 -9.35 -2.60 -17.58
N GLN A 77 -8.39 -1.69 -17.70
CA GLN A 77 -7.18 -1.68 -16.86
C GLN A 77 -7.59 -1.37 -15.42
N ASN A 78 -6.97 -2.04 -14.43
CA ASN A 78 -7.17 -1.64 -13.04
C ASN A 78 -6.67 -0.20 -12.83
N PRO A 79 -7.50 0.69 -12.25
CA PRO A 79 -7.12 2.09 -12.07
C PRO A 79 -5.99 2.24 -11.06
N ALA A 80 -5.29 3.38 -11.12
CA ALA A 80 -4.27 3.70 -10.14
C ALA A 80 -4.88 3.83 -8.73
N ALA A 81 -4.21 3.26 -7.72
CA ALA A 81 -4.57 3.42 -6.32
C ALA A 81 -3.71 4.50 -5.66
N PRO A 82 -4.28 5.32 -4.76
CA PRO A 82 -3.51 6.35 -4.06
C PRO A 82 -2.79 5.79 -2.85
N ALA A 83 -1.53 6.21 -2.66
CA ALA A 83 -0.82 5.99 -1.41
C ALA A 83 -1.49 6.75 -0.25
N VAL A 84 -1.43 6.16 0.94
CA VAL A 84 -1.98 6.71 2.19
C VAL A 84 -0.84 6.90 3.18
N ALA A 85 -0.86 8.04 3.89
CA ALA A 85 0.12 8.36 4.93
C ALA A 85 -0.58 8.94 6.17
N GLU A 86 -0.02 8.65 7.35
CA GLU A 86 -0.34 9.36 8.58
C GLU A 86 0.60 10.56 8.70
N VAL A 87 0.05 11.78 8.66
CA VAL A 87 0.80 13.03 8.69
C VAL A 87 0.58 13.75 10.02
N THR A 88 1.66 14.15 10.66
CA THR A 88 1.69 14.83 11.95
C THR A 88 2.07 16.28 11.75
N PHE A 89 1.25 17.19 12.28
CA PHE A 89 1.46 18.64 12.21
C PHE A 89 2.11 19.17 13.49
N THR A 90 3.16 19.95 13.32
CA THR A 90 3.76 20.73 14.40
C THR A 90 3.12 22.12 14.42
N PRO A 91 2.42 22.51 15.49
CA PRO A 91 1.85 23.85 15.60
C PRO A 91 2.96 24.89 15.81
N THR A 92 2.75 26.11 15.30
CA THR A 92 3.59 27.25 15.67
C THR A 92 3.38 27.56 17.15
N ALA A 93 4.49 27.70 17.88
CA ALA A 93 4.46 27.99 19.30
C ALA A 93 3.49 29.15 19.61
N ARG A 94 2.68 28.97 20.67
CA ARG A 94 1.74 29.99 21.21
C ARG A 94 0.50 30.30 20.36
N THR A 95 0.21 29.53 19.31
CA THR A 95 -1.06 29.70 18.57
C THR A 95 -2.09 28.67 19.04
N ALA A 96 -3.10 29.12 19.79
CA ALA A 96 -4.21 28.28 20.22
C ALA A 96 -5.35 28.28 19.19
N GLY A 97 -6.16 27.22 19.18
CA GLY A 97 -7.32 27.11 18.30
C GLY A 97 -6.99 26.92 16.81
N VAL A 98 -5.78 26.44 16.50
CA VAL A 98 -5.37 26.13 15.12
C VAL A 98 -6.14 24.91 14.63
N VAL A 99 -6.74 25.04 13.45
CA VAL A 99 -7.44 23.95 12.77
C VAL A 99 -6.84 23.79 11.38
N VAL A 100 -6.40 22.57 11.08
CA VAL A 100 -6.06 22.12 9.73
C VAL A 100 -7.35 21.67 9.04
N PRO A 101 -7.81 22.32 7.97
CA PRO A 101 -9.00 21.88 7.23
C PRO A 101 -8.81 20.54 6.54
N ALA A 102 -9.90 19.83 6.27
CA ALA A 102 -9.88 18.73 5.31
C ALA A 102 -9.43 19.25 3.94
N ARG A 103 -8.80 18.39 3.14
CA ARG A 103 -8.23 18.74 1.82
C ARG A 103 -7.11 19.78 1.86
N SER A 104 -6.41 19.89 3.00
CA SER A 104 -5.19 20.68 3.07
C SER A 104 -4.09 19.98 2.26
N GLN A 105 -3.46 20.74 1.36
CA GLN A 105 -2.48 20.21 0.42
C GLN A 105 -1.07 20.24 1.01
N LEU A 106 -0.42 19.07 0.97
CA LEU A 106 0.93 18.79 1.40
C LEU A 106 1.72 18.30 0.20
N SER A 107 3.04 18.41 0.23
CA SER A 107 3.92 17.90 -0.82
C SER A 107 4.99 16.98 -0.26
N ALA A 108 5.33 15.97 -1.05
CA ALA A 108 6.58 15.23 -0.94
C ALA A 108 7.38 15.42 -2.23
N THR A 109 8.70 15.26 -2.14
CA THR A 109 9.55 15.24 -3.35
C THR A 109 9.45 13.86 -3.98
N GLY A 110 8.92 13.77 -5.20
CA GLY A 110 8.80 12.52 -5.93
C GLY A 110 10.14 11.99 -6.47
N PRO A 111 10.19 10.73 -6.93
CA PRO A 111 11.41 10.10 -7.45
C PRO A 111 12.03 10.84 -8.65
N THR A 112 11.20 11.52 -9.45
CA THR A 112 11.60 12.30 -10.63
C THR A 112 11.95 13.76 -10.30
N GLY A 113 11.90 14.15 -9.02
CA GLY A 113 12.08 15.53 -8.56
C GLY A 113 10.84 16.42 -8.72
N LEU A 114 9.74 15.90 -9.27
CA LEU A 114 8.46 16.60 -9.33
C LEU A 114 7.72 16.48 -7.98
N PRO A 115 7.00 17.53 -7.54
CA PRO A 115 6.25 17.49 -6.28
C PRO A 115 5.04 16.55 -6.40
N LEU A 116 4.87 15.70 -5.38
CA LEU A 116 3.72 14.81 -5.23
C LEU A 116 2.75 15.42 -4.21
N VAL A 117 1.50 15.62 -4.61
CA VAL A 117 0.48 16.25 -3.76
C VAL A 117 -0.20 15.20 -2.87
N PHE A 118 -0.30 15.51 -1.59
CA PHE A 118 -1.13 14.78 -0.63
C PHE A 118 -2.21 15.70 -0.07
N GLU A 119 -3.41 15.18 0.14
CA GLU A 119 -4.50 15.91 0.77
C GLU A 119 -4.99 15.21 2.04
N THR A 120 -5.17 15.99 3.11
CA THR A 120 -5.79 15.50 4.35
C THR A 120 -7.21 15.02 4.10
N ASP A 121 -7.60 13.89 4.70
CA ASP A 121 -8.95 13.34 4.52
C ASP A 121 -9.98 14.06 5.39
N GLN A 122 -9.57 14.57 6.56
CA GLN A 122 -10.43 15.20 7.55
C GLN A 122 -9.78 16.42 8.17
N ALA A 123 -10.60 17.31 8.73
CA ALA A 123 -10.13 18.42 9.52
C ALA A 123 -9.55 17.95 10.86
N LEU A 124 -8.57 18.68 11.39
CA LEU A 124 -7.85 18.36 12.61
C LEU A 124 -7.60 19.64 13.42
N ALA A 125 -8.14 19.70 14.63
CA ALA A 125 -7.78 20.74 15.60
C ALA A 125 -6.46 20.37 16.28
N LEU A 126 -5.48 21.27 16.28
CA LEU A 126 -4.16 21.00 16.81
C LEU A 126 -4.09 21.26 18.31
N VAL A 127 -3.42 20.36 19.03
CA VAL A 127 -2.90 20.57 20.37
C VAL A 127 -1.66 21.45 20.25
N PRO A 128 -1.62 22.65 20.88
CA PRO A 128 -0.50 23.59 20.74
C PRO A 128 0.74 23.20 21.55
N TYR A 129 0.71 22.03 22.19
CA TYR A 129 1.73 21.53 23.11
C TYR A 129 2.32 20.24 22.55
N GLN A 130 3.64 20.09 22.64
CA GLN A 130 4.30 18.84 22.25
C GLN A 130 4.10 17.78 23.32
N LEU A 131 3.76 16.56 22.90
CA LEU A 131 3.76 15.39 23.78
C LEU A 131 5.22 14.93 23.96
N THR A 132 5.81 15.20 25.11
CA THR A 132 7.23 14.92 25.37
C THR A 132 7.43 13.71 26.27
N ASP A 133 6.46 13.39 27.11
CA ASP A 133 6.59 12.35 28.12
C ASP A 133 5.43 11.36 28.01
N LEU A 134 5.78 10.08 27.83
CA LEU A 134 4.88 8.95 27.94
C LEU A 134 5.39 8.09 29.09
N VAL A 135 4.56 7.87 30.11
CA VAL A 135 4.95 7.12 31.30
C VAL A 135 3.92 6.04 31.61
N VAL A 136 4.36 4.80 31.75
CA VAL A 136 3.53 3.66 32.14
C VAL A 136 3.61 3.48 33.65
N ASP A 137 2.46 3.36 34.28
CA ASP A 137 2.28 3.00 35.69
C ASP A 137 1.64 1.62 35.77
N ASP A 138 2.41 0.63 36.23
CA ASP A 138 1.95 -0.75 36.41
C ASP A 138 1.39 -1.01 37.83
N GLY A 139 1.25 0.05 38.65
CA GLY A 139 0.82 -0.01 40.04
C GLY A 139 1.97 -0.20 41.04
N GLN A 140 3.20 -0.41 40.57
CA GLN A 140 4.39 -0.50 41.40
C GLN A 140 5.45 0.54 41.03
N VAL A 141 5.71 0.72 39.74
CA VAL A 141 6.80 1.57 39.23
C VAL A 141 6.31 2.39 38.04
N PHE A 142 6.77 3.65 37.98
CA PHE A 142 6.66 4.48 36.78
C PHE A 142 7.81 4.16 35.82
N THR A 143 7.47 3.82 34.58
CA THR A 143 8.43 3.53 33.52
C THR A 143 8.25 4.51 32.37
N THR A 144 9.25 5.35 32.11
CA THR A 144 9.25 6.25 30.96
C THR A 144 9.43 5.45 29.67
N VAL A 145 8.54 5.68 28.71
CA VAL A 145 8.57 5.06 27.39
C VAL A 145 9.68 5.67 26.55
N THR A 146 10.48 4.83 25.91
CA THR A 146 11.48 5.27 24.94
C THR A 146 10.80 5.50 23.58
N PRO A 147 10.92 6.69 22.98
CA PRO A 147 10.34 6.95 21.66
C PRO A 147 10.80 5.93 20.59
N GLY A 148 9.87 5.45 19.77
CA GLY A 148 10.14 4.50 18.68
C GLY A 148 10.24 3.04 19.09
N ALA A 149 10.18 2.71 20.39
CA ALA A 149 10.14 1.33 20.87
C ALA A 149 8.70 0.92 21.23
N PRO A 150 8.22 -0.25 20.77
CA PRO A 150 6.94 -0.79 21.22
C PRO A 150 6.89 -0.96 22.74
N PHE A 151 5.75 -0.63 23.35
CA PHE A 151 5.55 -0.70 24.79
C PHE A 151 4.13 -1.17 25.15
N ARG A 152 3.96 -1.59 26.40
CA ARG A 152 2.66 -2.00 26.95
C ARG A 152 2.05 -0.82 27.72
N PRO A 153 1.00 -0.17 27.21
CA PRO A 153 0.54 1.11 27.77
C PRO A 153 -0.04 0.98 29.18
N LEU A 154 -0.39 -0.23 29.62
CA LEU A 154 -1.05 -0.48 30.91
C LEU A 154 -0.26 -1.49 31.77
N GLY A 155 1.04 -1.61 31.50
CA GLY A 155 1.93 -2.58 32.14
C GLY A 155 1.80 -4.00 31.55
N TRP A 156 2.57 -4.94 32.10
CA TRP A 156 2.64 -6.33 31.63
C TRP A 156 1.34 -7.09 31.84
N ILE A 157 0.68 -6.86 32.97
CA ILE A 157 -0.58 -7.49 33.33
C ILE A 157 -1.51 -6.35 33.75
N PRO A 158 -2.32 -5.81 32.82
CA PRO A 158 -3.21 -4.69 33.12
C PRO A 158 -4.17 -5.02 34.27
N GLN A 159 -4.06 -4.29 35.37
CA GLN A 159 -4.95 -4.36 36.53
C GLN A 159 -5.69 -3.03 36.71
N PRO A 160 -6.82 -3.01 37.46
CA PRO A 160 -7.45 -1.76 37.83
C PRO A 160 -6.46 -0.77 38.45
N ASN A 161 -6.48 0.47 37.96
CA ASN A 161 -5.57 1.59 38.24
C ASN A 161 -4.22 1.62 37.52
N ASN A 162 -3.80 0.56 36.83
CA ASN A 162 -2.68 0.68 35.90
C ASN A 162 -3.03 1.74 34.83
N ALA A 163 -2.05 2.56 34.46
CA ALA A 163 -2.30 3.75 33.68
C ALA A 163 -1.18 4.10 32.71
N LEU A 164 -1.55 4.74 31.60
CA LEU A 164 -0.64 5.48 30.73
C LEU A 164 -0.80 6.97 31.02
N TYR A 165 0.30 7.67 31.27
CA TYR A 165 0.36 9.12 31.45
C TYR A 165 0.93 9.77 30.19
N LEU A 166 0.30 10.84 29.75
CA LEU A 166 0.67 11.66 28.60
C LEU A 166 1.00 13.07 29.11
N GLY A 167 2.28 13.42 29.07
CA GLY A 167 2.82 14.70 29.52
C GLY A 167 3.07 15.63 28.34
N PHE A 168 2.25 16.66 28.22
CA PHE A 168 2.44 17.71 27.22
C PHE A 168 3.27 18.85 27.79
N ALA A 169 4.33 19.22 27.09
CA ALA A 169 5.25 20.27 27.51
C ALA A 169 4.56 21.65 27.46
N PRO A 170 4.54 22.40 28.57
CA PRO A 170 3.98 23.73 28.61
C PRO A 170 4.99 24.76 28.08
N THR A 171 4.50 25.88 27.55
CA THR A 171 5.37 27.02 27.20
C THR A 171 5.97 27.67 28.45
N THR A 172 5.19 27.76 29.53
CA THR A 172 5.60 28.28 30.83
C THR A 172 4.96 27.46 31.96
N ALA A 173 5.60 27.40 33.12
CA ALA A 173 5.14 26.56 34.24
C ALA A 173 3.82 27.02 34.90
N THR A 174 3.28 28.20 34.53
CA THR A 174 2.10 28.81 35.18
C THR A 174 0.96 29.12 34.23
N GLU A 175 1.16 28.97 32.92
CA GLU A 175 0.13 29.25 31.91
C GLU A 175 -0.96 28.15 31.92
N PRO A 176 -2.25 28.51 31.90
CA PRO A 176 -3.32 27.53 31.69
C PRO A 176 -3.27 26.92 30.28
N GLY A 177 -3.35 25.60 30.21
CA GLY A 177 -3.39 24.85 28.95
C GLY A 177 -4.73 25.04 28.22
N GLN A 178 -4.66 25.21 26.91
CA GLN A 178 -5.78 25.37 25.98
C GLN A 178 -5.78 24.21 24.99
N PHE A 179 -6.52 23.15 25.32
CA PHE A 179 -6.69 21.99 24.45
C PHE A 179 -7.92 22.18 23.53
N PRO A 180 -7.92 21.59 22.32
CA PRO A 180 -9.08 21.64 21.43
C PRO A 180 -10.28 20.92 22.04
N GLN A 181 -11.50 21.35 21.71
CA GLN A 181 -12.72 20.68 22.16
C GLN A 181 -12.76 19.20 21.71
N GLU A 182 -12.28 18.91 20.51
CA GLU A 182 -12.08 17.55 20.03
C GLU A 182 -10.58 17.26 19.95
N LEU A 183 -10.03 16.68 21.02
CA LEU A 183 -8.66 16.18 21.07
C LEU A 183 -8.62 14.79 20.42
N ARG A 184 -7.83 14.65 19.36
CA ARG A 184 -7.60 13.36 18.69
C ARG A 184 -6.19 12.84 19.02
N LEU A 185 -6.14 11.62 19.53
CA LEU A 185 -4.91 10.86 19.74
C LEU A 185 -4.95 9.64 18.84
N LEU A 186 -3.97 9.49 17.94
CA LEU A 186 -3.81 8.28 17.16
C LEU A 186 -3.06 7.25 17.99
N VAL A 187 -3.62 6.05 18.12
CA VAL A 187 -2.95 4.88 18.70
C VAL A 187 -2.42 4.04 17.55
N THR A 188 -1.11 3.89 17.50
CA THR A 188 -0.43 3.06 16.49
C THR A 188 0.01 1.76 17.14
N LEU A 189 -0.47 0.63 16.61
CA LEU A 189 -0.05 -0.68 17.08
C LEU A 189 1.34 -1.03 16.54
N SER A 190 2.09 -1.83 17.29
CA SER A 190 3.28 -2.51 16.73
C SER A 190 2.85 -3.44 15.59
N ALA A 191 3.73 -3.70 14.61
CA ALA A 191 3.43 -4.60 13.49
C ALA A 191 2.88 -5.97 13.95
N ALA A 192 3.48 -6.55 15.00
CA ALA A 192 3.04 -7.80 15.58
C ALA A 192 1.64 -7.72 16.22
N ALA A 193 1.29 -6.59 16.86
CA ALA A 193 -0.03 -6.39 17.46
C ALA A 193 -1.10 -5.97 16.44
N ALA A 194 -0.70 -5.33 15.35
CA ALA A 194 -1.58 -4.95 14.25
C ALA A 194 -1.99 -6.15 13.39
N ALA A 195 -1.19 -7.23 13.41
CA ALA A 195 -1.41 -8.44 12.64
C ALA A 195 -2.83 -8.97 12.86
N GLY A 196 -3.61 -9.00 11.78
CA GLY A 196 -5.01 -9.38 11.85
C GLY A 196 -5.19 -10.88 12.07
N ALA A 197 -6.16 -11.23 12.91
CA ALA A 197 -6.61 -12.62 13.02
C ALA A 197 -7.29 -13.08 11.70
N PRO A 198 -7.28 -14.38 11.39
CA PRO A 198 -8.01 -14.92 10.24
C PRO A 198 -9.49 -14.53 10.28
N GLN A 199 -10.05 -14.13 9.14
CA GLN A 199 -11.46 -13.74 9.01
C GLN A 199 -12.16 -14.52 7.89
N ARG A 200 -13.46 -14.81 8.08
CA ARG A 200 -14.30 -15.44 7.06
C ARG A 200 -14.94 -14.37 6.16
N ALA A 201 -14.83 -14.54 4.84
CA ALA A 201 -15.50 -13.68 3.88
C ALA A 201 -17.03 -13.79 4.00
N GLY A 202 -17.72 -12.67 3.79
CA GLY A 202 -19.18 -12.57 3.95
C GLY A 202 -19.65 -12.53 5.41
N GLN A 203 -18.76 -12.68 6.39
CA GLN A 203 -19.07 -12.40 7.78
C GLN A 203 -19.04 -10.88 8.00
N ALA A 204 -20.08 -10.35 8.66
CA ALA A 204 -20.09 -8.95 9.04
C ALA A 204 -18.87 -8.64 9.93
N VAL A 205 -18.03 -7.70 9.48
CA VAL A 205 -16.91 -7.18 10.27
C VAL A 205 -17.50 -6.58 11.53
N ARG A 206 -17.27 -7.23 12.66
CA ARG A 206 -17.68 -6.68 13.96
C ARG A 206 -16.60 -5.71 14.41
N PRO A 207 -16.95 -4.49 14.84
CA PRO A 207 -15.96 -3.61 15.44
C PRO A 207 -15.32 -4.34 16.64
N PRO A 208 -14.01 -4.19 16.85
CA PRO A 208 -13.32 -4.80 17.97
C PRO A 208 -14.01 -4.38 19.28
N LEU A 209 -14.33 -5.37 20.11
CA LEU A 209 -14.95 -5.12 21.41
C LEU A 209 -13.86 -4.75 22.41
N ALA A 210 -13.99 -3.62 23.08
CA ALA A 210 -13.08 -3.23 24.15
C ALA A 210 -13.16 -4.25 25.31
N PRO A 211 -12.08 -5.01 25.60
CA PRO A 211 -12.10 -6.04 26.65
C PRO A 211 -12.02 -5.45 28.06
N VAL A 212 -11.67 -4.16 28.16
CA VAL A 212 -11.55 -3.40 29.39
C VAL A 212 -12.33 -2.09 29.29
N THR A 213 -12.73 -1.56 30.45
CA THR A 213 -13.25 -0.20 30.57
C THR A 213 -12.10 0.72 30.96
N LEU A 214 -11.74 1.63 30.05
CA LEU A 214 -10.76 2.68 30.28
C LEU A 214 -11.46 3.97 30.73
N VAL A 215 -10.81 4.72 31.61
CA VAL A 215 -11.21 6.08 31.96
C VAL A 215 -10.07 7.03 31.66
N TRP A 216 -10.36 8.04 30.86
CA TRP A 216 -9.47 9.16 30.57
C TRP A 216 -9.69 10.27 31.58
N GLU A 217 -8.59 10.82 32.09
CA GLU A 217 -8.59 11.84 33.13
C GLU A 217 -7.47 12.86 32.85
N TYR A 218 -7.55 14.02 33.48
CA TYR A 218 -6.50 15.02 33.46
C TYR A 218 -6.25 15.57 34.87
N LEU A 219 -5.05 16.05 35.13
CA LEU A 219 -4.70 16.67 36.41
C LEU A 219 -4.98 18.18 36.32
N PRO A 220 -6.03 18.71 36.97
CA PRO A 220 -6.45 20.09 36.71
C PRO A 220 -5.48 21.15 37.23
N ARG A 221 -4.73 20.85 38.30
CA ARG A 221 -3.78 21.78 38.94
C ARG A 221 -2.74 21.02 39.79
N PRO A 222 -1.57 21.62 40.08
CA PRO A 222 -0.50 21.01 40.88
C PRO A 222 -0.97 20.42 42.22
N ASP A 223 -1.78 21.16 42.96
CA ASP A 223 -2.22 20.77 44.31
C ASP A 223 -3.52 19.95 44.31
N ALA A 224 -3.93 19.42 43.14
CA ALA A 224 -5.14 18.63 43.04
C ALA A 224 -4.95 17.27 43.73
N THR A 225 -5.84 16.94 44.66
CA THR A 225 -5.88 15.63 45.31
C THR A 225 -6.58 14.55 44.47
N GLN A 226 -7.25 14.95 43.38
CA GLN A 226 -8.00 14.06 42.50
C GLN A 226 -7.84 14.48 41.04
N TRP A 227 -7.84 13.48 40.17
CA TRP A 227 -7.87 13.65 38.72
C TRP A 227 -9.32 13.91 38.25
N SER A 228 -9.47 14.76 37.24
CA SER A 228 -10.77 15.10 36.65
C SER A 228 -11.01 14.25 35.40
N ARG A 229 -12.22 13.69 35.25
CA ARG A 229 -12.58 12.84 34.11
C ARG A 229 -12.68 13.63 32.80
N LEU A 230 -12.18 13.07 31.72
CA LEU A 230 -12.40 13.52 30.34
C LEU A 230 -13.51 12.68 29.69
N ASN A 231 -14.36 13.33 28.89
CA ASN A 231 -15.38 12.63 28.11
C ASN A 231 -14.72 12.00 26.88
N VAL A 232 -14.97 10.70 26.67
CA VAL A 232 -14.58 10.01 25.44
C VAL A 232 -15.70 10.20 24.43
N LEU A 233 -15.40 10.87 23.32
CA LEU A 233 -16.35 11.12 22.24
C LEU A 233 -16.41 9.92 21.29
N ALA A 234 -15.25 9.31 21.00
CA ALA A 234 -15.12 8.07 20.26
C ALA A 234 -13.81 7.36 20.64
N ASP A 235 -13.80 6.03 20.63
CA ASP A 235 -12.59 5.22 20.78
C ASP A 235 -12.53 4.18 19.66
N GLY A 236 -11.85 4.54 18.57
CA GLY A 236 -11.58 3.63 17.45
C GLY A 236 -10.45 2.64 17.75
N SER A 237 -9.69 2.83 18.83
CA SER A 237 -8.63 1.89 19.25
C SER A 237 -9.19 0.67 19.98
N ALA A 238 -10.48 0.69 20.35
CA ALA A 238 -11.13 -0.34 21.15
C ALA A 238 -10.31 -0.73 22.39
N ALA A 239 -9.97 0.27 23.21
CA ALA A 239 -9.07 0.11 24.35
C ALA A 239 -7.68 -0.46 23.98
N PHE A 240 -7.03 0.15 22.98
CA PHE A 240 -5.69 -0.20 22.49
C PHE A 240 -5.55 -1.58 21.83
N THR A 241 -6.65 -2.21 21.42
CA THR A 241 -6.64 -3.50 20.70
C THR A 241 -6.69 -3.35 19.18
N ALA A 242 -6.93 -2.14 18.69
CA ALA A 242 -6.90 -1.78 17.28
C ALA A 242 -6.13 -0.48 17.07
N GLN A 243 -5.55 -0.31 15.88
CA GLN A 243 -5.04 0.99 15.44
C GLN A 243 -6.23 1.91 15.18
N GLY A 244 -6.15 3.14 15.65
CA GLY A 244 -7.24 4.10 15.44
C GLY A 244 -7.19 5.30 16.36
N TYR A 245 -8.13 6.22 16.14
CA TYR A 245 -8.23 7.44 16.92
C TYR A 245 -9.01 7.24 18.21
N VAL A 246 -8.45 7.76 19.31
CA VAL A 246 -9.20 8.09 20.52
C VAL A 246 -9.52 9.58 20.46
N THR A 247 -10.81 9.91 20.43
CA THR A 247 -11.31 11.27 20.40
C THR A 247 -11.87 11.63 21.77
N LEU A 248 -11.30 12.65 22.40
CA LEU A 248 -11.62 13.11 23.75
C LEU A 248 -12.14 14.55 23.73
N ALA A 249 -13.01 14.88 24.67
CA ALA A 249 -13.30 16.28 24.98
C ALA A 249 -12.08 16.90 25.68
N GLY A 250 -11.40 17.86 25.05
CA GLY A 250 -10.22 18.48 25.66
C GLY A 250 -10.52 19.20 26.99
N PRO A 251 -9.58 19.23 27.95
CA PRO A 251 -9.80 19.88 29.24
C PRO A 251 -10.00 21.39 29.08
N ALA A 252 -11.06 21.92 29.70
CA ALA A 252 -11.40 23.35 29.63
C ALA A 252 -10.43 24.26 30.42
N SER A 253 -9.81 23.73 31.47
CA SER A 253 -8.77 24.41 32.25
C SER A 253 -7.85 23.37 32.87
N ILE A 254 -6.55 23.48 32.58
CA ILE A 254 -5.50 22.59 33.08
C ILE A 254 -4.26 23.44 33.37
N LEU A 255 -3.58 23.19 34.49
CA LEU A 255 -2.33 23.86 34.84
C LEU A 255 -1.16 22.87 34.82
N PRO A 256 0.06 23.30 34.47
CA PRO A 256 1.23 22.43 34.48
C PRO A 256 1.52 21.92 35.89
N ALA A 257 1.77 20.62 36.04
CA ALA A 257 1.98 19.96 37.32
C ALA A 257 3.08 18.88 37.22
N ARG A 258 3.67 18.50 38.36
CA ARG A 258 4.59 17.36 38.46
C ARG A 258 3.79 16.10 38.74
N ALA A 259 4.02 15.04 38.00
CA ALA A 259 3.38 13.73 38.18
C ALA A 259 4.22 12.64 37.49
N ALA A 260 3.87 11.37 37.75
CA ALA A 260 4.45 10.21 37.06
C ALA A 260 5.99 10.14 37.10
N ASP A 261 6.59 10.49 38.25
CA ASP A 261 8.04 10.55 38.47
C ASP A 261 8.81 11.46 37.49
N VAL A 262 8.15 12.45 36.90
CA VAL A 262 8.77 13.50 36.08
C VAL A 262 8.86 14.80 36.88
N ASP A 263 10.08 15.30 37.05
CA ASP A 263 10.39 16.51 37.82
C ASP A 263 9.94 17.81 37.13
N ASP A 264 9.94 17.84 35.81
CA ASP A 264 9.50 19.00 35.07
C ASP A 264 7.96 19.03 34.94
N PRO A 265 7.33 20.21 35.13
CA PRO A 265 5.88 20.31 35.05
C PRO A 265 5.38 20.05 33.62
N ARG A 266 4.26 19.32 33.50
CA ARG A 266 3.54 19.04 32.25
C ARG A 266 2.05 19.27 32.40
N TYR A 267 1.35 19.45 31.28
CA TYR A 267 -0.09 19.22 31.25
C TYR A 267 -0.32 17.71 31.17
N TRP A 268 -0.83 17.13 32.24
CA TRP A 268 -0.99 15.68 32.34
C TRP A 268 -2.39 15.24 31.97
N LEU A 269 -2.45 14.38 30.95
CA LEU A 269 -3.58 13.49 30.71
C LEU A 269 -3.15 12.08 31.14
N ARG A 270 -4.12 11.27 31.57
CA ARG A 270 -3.88 9.84 31.78
C ARG A 270 -5.07 9.02 31.37
N VAL A 271 -4.82 7.76 31.10
CA VAL A 271 -5.83 6.73 30.86
C VAL A 271 -5.53 5.55 31.76
N ARG A 272 -6.54 5.08 32.49
CA ARG A 272 -6.37 3.95 33.42
C ARG A 272 -7.44 2.91 33.26
N VAL A 273 -7.10 1.66 33.60
CA VAL A 273 -8.05 0.55 33.67
C VAL A 273 -8.95 0.73 34.90
N VAL A 274 -10.26 0.57 34.73
CA VAL A 274 -11.21 0.59 35.86
C VAL A 274 -11.88 -0.77 36.05
N ALA A 275 -12.16 -1.48 34.96
CA ALA A 275 -12.79 -2.79 35.00
C ALA A 275 -12.46 -3.61 33.76
N GLY A 276 -12.74 -4.91 33.82
CA GLY A 276 -12.46 -5.86 32.74
C GLY A 276 -11.04 -6.40 32.77
N ARG A 277 -10.72 -7.26 31.79
CA ARG A 277 -9.38 -7.84 31.60
C ARG A 277 -9.17 -8.12 30.13
N TYR A 278 -7.96 -7.90 29.65
CA TYR A 278 -7.56 -8.40 28.34
C TYR A 278 -7.56 -9.93 28.34
N PRO A 279 -7.93 -10.59 27.23
CA PRO A 279 -7.69 -12.02 27.08
C PRO A 279 -6.20 -12.32 27.24
N ALA A 280 -5.87 -13.47 27.84
CA ALA A 280 -4.49 -13.84 28.09
C ALA A 280 -3.69 -13.89 26.78
N GLY A 281 -2.55 -13.19 26.74
CA GLY A 281 -1.70 -13.10 25.54
C GLY A 281 -2.17 -12.09 24.49
N GLN A 282 -3.26 -11.36 24.75
CA GLN A 282 -3.78 -10.28 23.89
C GLN A 282 -3.71 -8.93 24.60
N GLU A 283 -2.78 -8.76 25.55
CA GLU A 283 -2.51 -7.49 26.18
C GLU A 283 -1.90 -6.52 25.15
N PRO A 284 -2.32 -5.25 25.13
CA PRO A 284 -1.98 -4.32 24.07
C PRO A 284 -0.47 -4.02 24.05
N VAL A 285 0.11 -4.03 22.85
CA VAL A 285 1.47 -3.57 22.58
C VAL A 285 1.40 -2.53 21.48
N ILE A 286 1.60 -1.27 21.87
CA ILE A 286 1.50 -0.13 20.97
C ILE A 286 2.89 0.42 20.69
N GLU A 287 3.07 1.00 19.52
CA GLU A 287 4.31 1.65 19.11
C GLU A 287 4.32 3.12 19.52
N ALA A 288 3.18 3.79 19.38
CA ALA A 288 3.05 5.20 19.66
C ALA A 288 1.63 5.61 20.04
N VAL A 289 1.56 6.71 20.79
CA VAL A 289 0.36 7.54 20.88
C VAL A 289 0.75 8.92 20.38
N THR A 290 0.19 9.37 19.25
CA THR A 290 0.54 10.65 18.64
C THR A 290 -0.64 11.61 18.67
N ALA A 291 -0.35 12.87 19.01
CA ALA A 291 -1.28 13.99 18.83
C ALA A 291 -1.01 14.65 17.47
N ASN A 292 -1.97 15.45 16.99
CA ASN A 292 -1.83 16.25 15.77
C ASN A 292 -1.59 15.42 14.49
N THR A 293 -1.98 14.14 14.48
CA THR A 293 -1.86 13.25 13.33
C THR A 293 -3.21 13.06 12.63
N THR A 294 -3.25 13.16 11.30
CA THR A 294 -4.42 12.82 10.47
C THR A 294 -3.99 11.99 9.24
N THR A 295 -4.93 11.32 8.58
CA THR A 295 -4.63 10.61 7.33
C THR A 295 -4.60 11.58 6.16
N ALA A 296 -3.64 11.40 5.27
CA ALA A 296 -3.55 12.08 3.99
C ALA A 296 -3.37 11.06 2.85
N ARG A 297 -3.89 11.39 1.68
CA ARG A 297 -3.80 10.53 0.48
C ARG A 297 -3.11 11.25 -0.64
N ASN A 298 -2.35 10.53 -1.45
CA ASN A 298 -1.71 11.05 -2.66
C ASN A 298 -2.76 11.31 -3.76
N LEU A 299 -3.59 12.33 -3.54
CA LEU A 299 -4.67 12.75 -4.42
C LEU A 299 -4.80 14.27 -4.30
N ALA A 300 -5.09 14.93 -5.42
CA ALA A 300 -5.42 16.33 -5.49
C ALA A 300 -6.90 16.52 -5.85
N THR A 301 -7.59 17.44 -5.18
CA THR A 301 -8.97 17.79 -5.51
C THR A 301 -8.97 18.86 -6.61
N VAL A 302 -9.58 18.54 -7.74
CA VAL A 302 -9.90 19.50 -8.82
C VAL A 302 -11.32 19.99 -8.61
N ARG A 303 -11.59 21.27 -8.87
CA ARG A 303 -12.90 21.91 -8.66
C ARG A 303 -13.33 22.72 -9.87
N ASP A 304 -14.64 22.80 -10.06
CA ASP A 304 -15.31 23.65 -11.05
C ASP A 304 -14.74 23.52 -12.48
N GLU A 305 -14.49 22.29 -12.93
CA GLU A 305 -14.03 22.02 -14.28
C GLU A 305 -15.21 21.94 -15.25
N LEU A 306 -15.26 22.84 -16.22
CA LEU A 306 -16.19 22.76 -17.34
C LEU A 306 -15.68 21.72 -18.34
N LEU A 307 -16.40 20.61 -18.46
CA LEU A 307 -16.03 19.52 -19.38
C LEU A 307 -16.47 19.80 -20.81
N GLY A 308 -17.56 20.54 -20.97
CA GLY A 308 -18.11 20.90 -22.27
C GLY A 308 -19.58 21.30 -22.21
N VAL A 309 -20.18 21.41 -23.38
CA VAL A 309 -21.60 21.72 -23.57
C VAL A 309 -22.25 20.55 -24.30
N SER A 310 -23.45 20.17 -23.91
CA SER A 310 -24.14 19.05 -24.53
C SER A 310 -24.78 19.40 -25.87
N GLU A 311 -24.60 18.51 -26.85
CA GLU A 311 -25.24 18.57 -28.16
C GLU A 311 -26.53 17.71 -28.21
N ALA A 312 -26.98 17.18 -27.06
CA ALA A 312 -28.12 16.26 -26.93
C ALA A 312 -28.03 14.98 -27.80
N HIS A 313 -26.81 14.54 -28.14
CA HIS A 313 -26.56 13.25 -28.78
C HIS A 313 -26.55 12.08 -27.77
N PRO A 314 -26.98 10.87 -28.19
CA PRO A 314 -26.81 9.65 -27.40
C PRO A 314 -25.34 9.35 -27.10
N ASP A 315 -25.06 8.74 -25.94
CA ASP A 315 -23.73 8.21 -25.58
C ASP A 315 -22.60 9.27 -25.59
N GLN A 316 -22.94 10.54 -25.34
CA GLN A 316 -21.97 11.63 -25.30
C GLN A 316 -20.92 11.42 -24.22
N THR A 317 -19.66 11.70 -24.58
CA THR A 317 -18.50 11.56 -23.70
C THR A 317 -17.80 12.88 -23.47
N PHE A 318 -17.34 13.11 -22.24
CA PHE A 318 -16.57 14.28 -21.87
C PHE A 318 -15.32 13.87 -21.06
N PRO A 319 -14.10 14.25 -21.48
CA PRO A 319 -12.89 13.92 -20.75
C PRO A 319 -12.66 14.88 -19.58
N LEU A 320 -12.18 14.34 -18.46
CA LEU A 320 -11.61 15.12 -17.36
C LEU A 320 -10.15 15.47 -17.66
N ALA A 321 -9.70 16.65 -17.25
CA ALA A 321 -8.37 17.16 -17.56
C ALA A 321 -7.22 16.42 -16.86
N GLN A 322 -7.48 15.79 -15.71
CA GLN A 322 -6.45 15.15 -14.87
C GLN A 322 -6.77 13.67 -14.56
N PRO A 323 -6.62 12.74 -15.51
CA PRO A 323 -6.58 11.32 -15.20
C PRO A 323 -5.22 10.92 -14.58
N PRO A 324 -5.16 9.84 -13.78
CA PRO A 324 -6.27 9.00 -13.34
C PRO A 324 -7.13 9.67 -12.27
N VAL A 325 -8.39 9.25 -12.19
CA VAL A 325 -9.42 9.81 -11.29
C VAL A 325 -9.80 8.78 -10.24
N GLN A 326 -9.94 9.20 -8.98
CA GLN A 326 -10.45 8.34 -7.93
C GLN A 326 -11.92 7.96 -8.25
N ASP A 327 -12.20 6.65 -8.33
CA ASP A 327 -13.56 6.18 -8.57
C ASP A 327 -14.54 6.71 -7.50
N ARG A 328 -15.76 7.04 -7.94
CA ARG A 328 -16.82 7.64 -7.12
C ARG A 328 -16.43 8.95 -6.41
N SER A 329 -15.42 9.67 -6.91
CA SER A 329 -15.05 11.00 -6.40
C SER A 329 -15.71 12.15 -7.17
N VAL A 330 -16.21 11.91 -8.39
CA VAL A 330 -16.76 12.93 -9.26
C VAL A 330 -18.14 13.37 -8.77
N THR A 331 -18.28 14.67 -8.50
CA THR A 331 -19.58 15.33 -8.34
C THR A 331 -19.88 16.08 -9.63
N LEU A 332 -20.80 15.55 -10.42
CA LEU A 332 -21.15 16.08 -11.74
C LEU A 332 -22.45 16.88 -11.66
N GLU A 333 -22.40 18.12 -12.15
CA GLU A 333 -23.57 18.99 -12.33
C GLU A 333 -23.79 19.26 -13.82
N VAL A 334 -25.05 19.20 -14.23
CA VAL A 334 -25.50 19.73 -15.52
C VAL A 334 -26.24 21.03 -15.26
N ARG A 335 -25.82 22.10 -15.94
CA ARG A 335 -26.35 23.45 -15.76
C ARG A 335 -27.11 23.84 -17.03
N GLU A 336 -28.40 24.10 -16.88
CA GLU A 336 -29.32 24.40 -17.98
C GLU A 336 -29.82 25.84 -17.88
N ASP A 337 -29.83 26.58 -18.99
CA ASP A 337 -30.46 27.89 -19.06
C ASP A 337 -31.98 27.72 -19.26
N THR A 338 -32.75 28.09 -18.24
CA THR A 338 -34.23 28.06 -18.27
C THR A 338 -34.86 29.37 -18.72
N GLY A 339 -34.09 30.27 -19.34
CA GLY A 339 -34.54 31.60 -19.81
C GLY A 339 -34.21 32.76 -18.87
N ASP A 340 -33.40 32.52 -17.83
CA ASP A 340 -32.82 33.55 -16.96
C ASP A 340 -31.30 33.29 -16.87
N PRO A 341 -30.47 34.00 -17.65
CA PRO A 341 -29.02 33.81 -17.64
C PRO A 341 -28.36 34.12 -16.29
N ALA A 342 -29.07 34.78 -15.35
CA ALA A 342 -28.59 34.99 -13.99
C ALA A 342 -28.79 33.77 -13.07
N ASN A 343 -29.63 32.80 -13.45
CA ASN A 343 -29.94 31.60 -12.66
C ASN A 343 -30.04 30.35 -13.55
N LEU A 344 -28.89 29.75 -13.84
CA LEU A 344 -28.85 28.41 -14.43
C LEU A 344 -29.45 27.39 -13.45
N THR A 345 -30.34 26.53 -13.94
CA THR A 345 -30.83 25.37 -13.19
C THR A 345 -29.71 24.36 -13.08
N ARG A 346 -29.26 24.06 -11.85
CA ARG A 346 -28.17 23.12 -11.59
C ARG A 346 -28.74 21.80 -11.11
N THR A 347 -28.42 20.73 -11.81
CA THR A 347 -28.89 19.39 -11.45
C THR A 347 -27.70 18.45 -11.27
N THR A 348 -27.60 17.82 -10.10
CA THR A 348 -26.58 16.80 -9.82
C THR A 348 -26.96 15.47 -10.46
N TRP A 349 -25.97 14.81 -11.07
CA TRP A 349 -26.10 13.48 -11.67
C TRP A 349 -25.40 12.43 -10.81
N THR A 350 -25.86 11.18 -10.89
CA THR A 350 -25.34 10.06 -10.08
C THR A 350 -24.45 9.15 -10.91
N GLN A 351 -23.26 8.83 -10.41
CA GLN A 351 -22.39 7.85 -11.05
C GLN A 351 -22.95 6.44 -10.87
N VAL A 352 -23.01 5.66 -11.95
CA VAL A 352 -23.33 4.23 -11.94
C VAL A 352 -22.18 3.43 -12.58
N SER A 353 -22.14 2.12 -12.33
CA SER A 353 -21.15 1.23 -12.97
C SER A 353 -21.43 1.04 -14.46
N ASP A 354 -22.71 0.97 -14.81
CA ASP A 354 -23.22 0.77 -16.16
C ASP A 354 -24.67 1.25 -16.24
N PHE A 355 -25.21 1.35 -17.45
CA PHE A 355 -26.59 1.82 -17.67
C PHE A 355 -27.62 0.68 -17.71
N LEU A 356 -27.29 -0.58 -17.40
CA LEU A 356 -28.21 -1.72 -17.56
C LEU A 356 -29.46 -1.59 -16.68
N ALA A 357 -29.32 -1.02 -15.49
CA ALA A 357 -30.41 -0.76 -14.56
C ALA A 357 -31.06 0.63 -14.71
N SER A 358 -30.54 1.48 -15.60
CA SER A 358 -30.99 2.86 -15.79
C SER A 358 -32.20 2.94 -16.71
N GLY A 359 -33.24 3.65 -16.29
CA GLY A 359 -34.35 4.07 -17.12
C GLY A 359 -34.05 5.32 -17.96
N PRO A 360 -34.97 5.72 -18.86
CA PRO A 360 -34.76 6.82 -19.80
C PRO A 360 -34.71 8.22 -19.14
N ASN A 361 -35.28 8.35 -17.93
CA ASN A 361 -35.30 9.61 -17.18
C ASN A 361 -34.26 9.67 -16.06
N ASP A 362 -33.46 8.61 -15.89
CA ASP A 362 -32.50 8.52 -14.80
C ASP A 362 -31.26 9.36 -15.13
N ARG A 363 -30.90 10.26 -14.21
CA ARG A 363 -29.76 11.18 -14.34
C ARG A 363 -28.47 10.47 -13.95
N HIS A 364 -28.10 9.49 -14.75
CA HIS A 364 -26.95 8.64 -14.53
C HIS A 364 -25.83 8.95 -15.51
N TYR A 365 -24.60 8.82 -15.05
CA TYR A 365 -23.40 8.83 -15.88
C TYR A 365 -22.47 7.70 -15.45
N THR A 366 -21.58 7.27 -16.35
CA THR A 366 -20.48 6.37 -16.02
C THR A 366 -19.15 7.12 -16.10
N LEU A 367 -18.14 6.63 -15.37
CA LEU A 367 -16.78 7.15 -15.39
C LEU A 367 -15.84 5.99 -15.68
N ASP A 368 -14.92 6.17 -16.62
CA ASP A 368 -13.70 5.39 -16.69
C ASP A 368 -12.63 6.07 -15.81
N PRO A 369 -12.27 5.50 -14.64
CA PRO A 369 -11.33 6.13 -13.72
C PRO A 369 -9.89 6.18 -14.27
N ALA A 370 -9.54 5.29 -15.20
CA ALA A 370 -8.21 5.24 -15.79
C ALA A 370 -8.01 6.39 -16.78
N THR A 371 -8.99 6.61 -17.67
CA THR A 371 -8.91 7.63 -18.72
C THR A 371 -9.55 8.96 -18.33
N GLY A 372 -10.37 8.98 -17.28
CA GLY A 372 -11.13 10.16 -16.87
C GLY A 372 -12.33 10.47 -17.77
N ILE A 373 -12.79 9.52 -18.59
CA ILE A 373 -13.90 9.75 -19.51
C ILE A 373 -15.24 9.58 -18.79
N VAL A 374 -16.03 10.65 -18.77
CA VAL A 374 -17.44 10.65 -18.34
C VAL A 374 -18.32 10.33 -19.55
N THR A 375 -19.24 9.38 -19.41
CA THR A 375 -20.21 9.02 -20.47
C THR A 375 -21.63 9.17 -19.98
N PHE A 376 -22.52 9.72 -20.82
CA PHE A 376 -23.96 9.83 -20.57
C PHE A 376 -24.75 8.73 -21.28
N GLY A 377 -26.02 8.57 -20.88
CA GLY A 377 -26.91 7.58 -21.46
C GLY A 377 -27.32 7.89 -22.90
N ASN A 378 -28.16 7.02 -23.45
CA ASN A 378 -28.67 7.13 -24.82
C ASN A 378 -30.15 7.51 -24.92
N GLY A 379 -30.77 7.93 -23.82
CA GLY A 379 -32.18 8.31 -23.75
C GLY A 379 -33.15 7.13 -23.62
N VAL A 380 -32.67 5.89 -23.78
CA VAL A 380 -33.39 4.66 -23.40
C VAL A 380 -32.88 4.15 -22.06
N ARG A 381 -31.56 4.16 -21.89
CA ARG A 381 -30.84 3.77 -20.68
C ARG A 381 -30.00 4.95 -20.21
N GLY A 382 -30.50 5.67 -19.22
CA GLY A 382 -29.95 6.95 -18.78
C GLY A 382 -30.41 8.12 -19.65
N LEU A 383 -30.67 9.25 -19.00
CA LEU A 383 -31.07 10.50 -19.62
C LEU A 383 -29.91 11.11 -20.42
N ILE A 384 -30.23 11.78 -21.53
CA ILE A 384 -29.28 12.61 -22.27
C ILE A 384 -29.40 14.05 -21.74
N PRO A 385 -28.30 14.73 -21.39
CA PRO A 385 -28.35 16.15 -21.04
C PRO A 385 -29.01 16.99 -22.14
N ALA A 386 -29.73 18.04 -21.75
CA ALA A 386 -30.39 18.92 -22.72
C ALA A 386 -29.37 19.64 -23.60
N VAL A 387 -29.78 20.04 -24.80
CA VAL A 387 -28.96 20.85 -25.70
C VAL A 387 -28.53 22.14 -25.01
N ASP A 388 -27.29 22.57 -25.26
CA ASP A 388 -26.68 23.77 -24.68
C ASP A 388 -26.48 23.71 -23.14
N ALA A 389 -26.74 22.57 -22.50
CA ALA A 389 -26.47 22.38 -21.09
C ALA A 389 -24.95 22.28 -20.83
N GLU A 390 -24.44 23.04 -19.87
CA GLU A 390 -23.04 22.94 -19.45
C GLU A 390 -22.84 21.70 -18.57
N ILE A 391 -21.81 20.92 -18.88
CA ILE A 391 -21.39 19.76 -18.10
C ILE A 391 -20.21 20.16 -17.24
N VAL A 392 -20.40 20.16 -15.92
CA VAL A 392 -19.40 20.66 -14.97
C VAL A 392 -19.09 19.60 -13.92
N ALA A 393 -17.82 19.23 -13.81
CA ALA A 393 -17.32 18.48 -12.67
C ALA A 393 -17.04 19.47 -11.51
N VAL A 394 -18.01 19.60 -10.60
CA VAL A 394 -17.93 20.51 -9.43
C VAL A 394 -16.73 20.17 -8.56
N SER A 395 -16.49 18.88 -8.36
CA SER A 395 -15.26 18.41 -7.75
C SER A 395 -14.99 16.96 -8.12
N TYR A 396 -13.72 16.62 -8.28
CA TYR A 396 -13.24 15.24 -8.35
C TYR A 396 -11.83 15.15 -7.78
N ARG A 397 -11.35 13.93 -7.51
CA ARG A 397 -9.99 13.71 -7.02
C ARG A 397 -9.16 12.99 -8.07
N SER A 398 -7.98 13.51 -8.32
CA SER A 398 -7.03 13.00 -9.31
C SER A 398 -5.72 12.59 -8.64
N GLY A 399 -5.03 11.61 -9.22
CA GLY A 399 -3.70 11.17 -8.80
C GLY A 399 -3.66 9.73 -8.33
N GLY A 400 -2.73 9.45 -7.44
CA GLY A 400 -2.34 8.10 -7.04
C GLY A 400 -1.18 7.57 -7.89
N GLY A 401 -0.91 6.28 -7.76
CA GLY A 401 0.27 5.66 -8.35
C GLY A 401 1.29 5.20 -7.31
N ALA A 402 2.21 4.35 -7.75
CA ALA A 402 3.30 3.82 -6.94
C ALA A 402 4.30 4.89 -6.53
N ALA A 403 4.41 5.98 -7.30
CA ALA A 403 5.24 7.14 -6.95
C ALA A 403 4.83 7.79 -5.63
N GLY A 404 3.56 7.64 -5.21
CA GLY A 404 3.08 8.12 -3.92
C GLY A 404 3.62 7.36 -2.70
N ASN A 405 4.28 6.20 -2.89
CA ASN A 405 4.86 5.41 -1.80
C ASN A 405 6.21 6.01 -1.35
N VAL A 406 6.13 7.15 -0.66
CA VAL A 406 7.30 7.92 -0.19
C VAL A 406 7.75 7.46 1.20
N PRO A 407 9.06 7.52 1.52
CA PRO A 407 9.58 7.08 2.82
C PRO A 407 9.10 7.96 3.99
N ALA A 408 9.36 7.50 5.21
CA ALA A 408 9.13 8.31 6.42
C ALA A 408 9.89 9.65 6.33
N GLY A 409 9.24 10.73 6.76
CA GLY A 409 9.77 12.09 6.73
C GLY A 409 9.75 12.79 5.37
N ALA A 410 9.31 12.12 4.29
CA ALA A 410 9.33 12.70 2.94
C ALA A 410 8.19 13.71 2.67
N ILE A 411 7.08 13.63 3.40
CA ILE A 411 5.98 14.60 3.32
C ILE A 411 6.31 15.73 4.31
N ASP A 412 7.02 16.75 3.84
CA ASP A 412 7.61 17.79 4.69
C ASP A 412 7.13 19.21 4.38
N THR A 413 6.40 19.40 3.28
CA THR A 413 6.08 20.74 2.75
C THR A 413 4.58 21.01 2.76
N LEU A 414 4.18 22.19 3.25
CA LEU A 414 2.81 22.70 3.15
C LEU A 414 2.64 23.48 1.83
N LEU A 415 1.80 23.00 0.91
CA LEU A 415 1.56 23.69 -0.37
C LEU A 415 0.64 24.91 -0.20
N SER A 416 -0.30 24.81 0.76
CA SER A 416 -1.14 25.93 1.18
C SER A 416 -0.70 26.38 2.57
N ALA A 417 -0.53 27.68 2.76
CA ALA A 417 -0.20 28.24 4.06
C ALA A 417 -1.33 27.93 5.06
N LEU A 418 -0.99 27.25 6.16
CA LEU A 418 -1.89 26.97 7.26
C LEU A 418 -1.50 27.85 8.45
N PRO A 419 -2.28 28.89 8.78
CA PRO A 419 -1.96 29.78 9.89
C PRO A 419 -1.81 29.01 11.21
N GLY A 420 -0.69 29.22 11.91
CA GLY A 420 -0.41 28.55 13.18
C GLY A 420 0.14 27.12 13.06
N VAL A 421 0.53 26.69 11.86
CA VAL A 421 1.27 25.44 11.62
C VAL A 421 2.70 25.78 11.22
N ASP A 422 3.66 25.14 11.88
CA ASP A 422 5.10 25.34 11.66
C ASP A 422 5.65 24.34 10.63
N SER A 423 5.34 23.06 10.80
CA SER A 423 5.82 21.99 9.93
C SER A 423 4.85 20.81 9.87
N VAL A 424 5.07 19.93 8.89
CA VAL A 424 4.37 18.66 8.73
C VAL A 424 5.41 17.55 8.50
N THR A 425 5.12 16.34 8.96
CA THR A 425 5.94 15.16 8.68
C THR A 425 5.11 13.89 8.71
N ASN A 426 5.49 12.86 7.95
CA ASN A 426 4.95 11.51 8.09
C ASN A 426 5.91 10.62 8.88
N SER A 427 5.47 10.05 10.00
CA SER A 427 6.34 9.21 10.85
C SER A 427 6.63 7.84 10.25
N ARG A 428 5.78 7.38 9.33
CA ARG A 428 5.91 6.12 8.60
C ARG A 428 5.83 6.37 7.10
N ALA A 429 6.37 5.44 6.31
CA ALA A 429 6.26 5.51 4.85
C ALA A 429 4.79 5.57 4.42
N ALA A 430 4.52 6.33 3.36
CA ALA A 430 3.26 6.25 2.67
C ALA A 430 3.19 4.92 1.91
N ALA A 431 2.04 4.25 1.94
CA ALA A 431 1.90 2.92 1.36
C ALA A 431 0.54 2.73 0.64
N GLY A 432 0.46 1.67 -0.15
CA GLY A 432 -0.77 1.26 -0.86
C GLY A 432 -0.99 1.95 -2.22
N GLY A 433 -0.07 2.81 -2.67
CA GLY A 433 -0.12 3.40 -4.00
C GLY A 433 0.27 2.39 -5.08
N THR A 434 -0.52 2.28 -6.14
CA THR A 434 -0.24 1.40 -7.29
C THR A 434 -0.51 2.15 -8.58
N ASP A 435 0.33 1.95 -9.60
CA ASP A 435 0.13 2.55 -10.91
C ASP A 435 -1.08 1.95 -11.62
N LEU A 436 -1.55 2.65 -12.67
CA LEU A 436 -2.51 2.10 -13.62
C LEU A 436 -1.94 0.79 -14.20
N GLU A 437 -2.72 -0.28 -14.19
CA GLU A 437 -2.30 -1.56 -14.78
C GLU A 437 -1.87 -1.32 -16.23
N SER A 438 -0.64 -1.70 -16.58
CA SER A 438 -0.15 -1.53 -17.94
C SER A 438 -0.92 -2.40 -18.93
N LEU A 439 -0.93 -2.00 -20.20
CA LEU A 439 -1.58 -2.80 -21.24
C LEU A 439 -0.99 -4.22 -21.34
N ASP A 440 0.32 -4.36 -21.12
CA ASP A 440 0.98 -5.67 -21.12
C ASP A 440 0.57 -6.53 -19.93
N GLU A 441 0.36 -5.95 -18.75
CA GLU A 441 -0.21 -6.65 -17.60
C GLU A 441 -1.64 -7.07 -17.87
N LEU A 442 -2.47 -6.17 -18.40
CA LEU A 442 -3.84 -6.51 -18.79
C LEU A 442 -3.84 -7.65 -19.81
N LYS A 443 -2.98 -7.63 -20.83
CA LYS A 443 -2.83 -8.73 -21.80
C LYS A 443 -2.40 -10.04 -21.14
N ARG A 444 -1.47 -10.00 -20.17
CA ARG A 444 -1.04 -11.18 -19.39
C ARG A 444 -2.16 -11.74 -18.52
N ASN A 445 -2.97 -10.86 -17.93
CA ASN A 445 -4.03 -11.19 -16.98
C ASN A 445 -5.35 -11.57 -17.66
N ALA A 446 -5.64 -10.99 -18.83
CA ALA A 446 -6.91 -11.12 -19.55
C ALA A 446 -7.36 -12.57 -19.79
N PRO A 447 -6.49 -13.52 -20.20
CA PRO A 447 -6.89 -14.92 -20.33
C PRO A 447 -7.42 -15.51 -19.02
N ALA A 448 -6.84 -15.15 -17.87
CA ALA A 448 -7.32 -15.58 -16.57
C ALA A 448 -8.65 -14.90 -16.21
N LEU A 449 -8.78 -13.59 -16.47
CA LEU A 449 -10.03 -12.84 -16.29
C LEU A 449 -11.20 -13.43 -17.11
N LEU A 450 -10.92 -13.87 -18.33
CA LEU A 450 -11.93 -14.47 -19.22
C LEU A 450 -12.30 -15.89 -18.79
N ARG A 451 -11.32 -16.70 -18.40
CA ARG A 451 -11.57 -18.07 -17.90
C ARG A 451 -12.40 -18.07 -16.62
N ARG A 452 -12.16 -17.11 -15.73
CA ARG A 452 -12.82 -17.04 -14.43
C ARG A 452 -14.27 -16.56 -14.50
N GLN A 453 -14.67 -15.87 -15.58
CA GLN A 453 -16.04 -15.37 -15.81
C GLN A 453 -16.64 -14.63 -14.59
N GLY A 454 -15.84 -13.80 -13.93
CA GLY A 454 -16.25 -13.06 -12.74
C GLY A 454 -16.47 -13.91 -11.49
N ARG A 455 -15.80 -15.06 -11.36
CA ARG A 455 -15.87 -15.95 -10.19
C ARG A 455 -14.48 -16.47 -9.82
N ALA A 456 -14.27 -16.80 -8.55
CA ALA A 456 -13.08 -17.48 -8.08
C ALA A 456 -13.37 -18.98 -7.95
N VAL A 457 -12.76 -19.82 -8.79
CA VAL A 457 -13.01 -21.28 -8.80
C VAL A 457 -11.78 -22.05 -8.35
N THR A 458 -10.61 -21.67 -8.84
CA THR A 458 -9.32 -22.29 -8.51
C THR A 458 -8.57 -21.50 -7.45
N ALA A 459 -7.61 -22.14 -6.77
CA ALA A 459 -6.70 -21.46 -5.84
C ALA A 459 -5.97 -20.27 -6.50
N ALA A 460 -5.53 -20.45 -7.76
CA ALA A 460 -4.90 -19.38 -8.52
C ALA A 460 -5.83 -18.17 -8.75
N ASP A 461 -7.14 -18.39 -8.94
CA ASP A 461 -8.11 -17.31 -9.10
C ASP A 461 -8.23 -16.48 -7.81
N TYR A 462 -8.34 -17.14 -6.65
CA TYR A 462 -8.40 -16.46 -5.35
C TYR A 462 -7.13 -15.66 -5.06
N ALA A 463 -5.96 -16.24 -5.28
CA ALA A 463 -4.68 -15.55 -5.09
C ALA A 463 -4.52 -14.34 -6.04
N SER A 464 -4.92 -14.49 -7.31
CA SER A 464 -4.88 -13.39 -8.28
C SER A 464 -5.83 -12.25 -7.91
N LEU A 465 -7.05 -12.55 -7.46
CA LEU A 465 -8.00 -11.53 -6.99
C LEU A 465 -7.51 -10.83 -5.72
N ALA A 466 -6.90 -11.55 -4.79
CA ALA A 466 -6.40 -10.95 -3.55
C ALA A 466 -5.30 -9.91 -3.82
N ARG A 467 -4.40 -10.16 -4.78
CA ARG A 467 -3.36 -9.21 -5.20
C ARG A 467 -3.90 -7.92 -5.83
N GLN A 468 -5.14 -7.93 -6.31
CA GLN A 468 -5.79 -6.71 -6.85
C GLN A 468 -6.24 -5.74 -5.75
N VAL A 469 -6.21 -6.17 -4.49
CA VAL A 469 -6.55 -5.31 -3.35
C VAL A 469 -5.32 -4.50 -2.96
N GLY A 470 -5.44 -3.17 -3.02
CA GLY A 470 -4.37 -2.26 -2.63
C GLY A 470 -3.85 -2.55 -1.22
N GLY A 471 -2.53 -2.52 -1.05
CA GLY A 471 -1.84 -2.88 0.20
C GLY A 471 -1.50 -4.37 0.33
N VAL A 472 -1.87 -5.23 -0.63
CA VAL A 472 -1.39 -6.62 -0.71
C VAL A 472 -0.17 -6.69 -1.63
N ALA A 473 0.98 -7.12 -1.10
CA ALA A 473 2.17 -7.38 -1.91
C ALA A 473 2.07 -8.71 -2.65
N ASP A 474 1.63 -9.76 -1.95
CA ASP A 474 1.47 -11.09 -2.55
C ASP A 474 0.40 -11.91 -1.82
N ALA A 475 -0.09 -12.96 -2.47
CA ALA A 475 -1.12 -13.84 -1.93
C ALA A 475 -0.99 -15.29 -2.41
N LEU A 476 -1.35 -16.23 -1.53
CA LEU A 476 -1.47 -17.66 -1.82
C LEU A 476 -2.84 -18.16 -1.36
N ALA A 477 -3.51 -18.97 -2.17
CA ALA A 477 -4.74 -19.63 -1.74
C ALA A 477 -4.47 -21.11 -1.46
N LEU A 478 -4.85 -21.56 -0.27
CA LEU A 478 -4.72 -22.92 0.21
C LEU A 478 -6.09 -23.59 0.13
N PRO A 479 -6.30 -24.54 -0.82
CA PRO A 479 -7.54 -25.31 -0.87
C PRO A 479 -7.61 -26.26 0.32
N LEU A 480 -8.82 -26.59 0.77
CA LEU A 480 -9.09 -27.48 1.92
C LEU A 480 -8.53 -26.97 3.26
N ALA A 481 -7.93 -25.79 3.31
CA ALA A 481 -7.38 -25.22 4.53
C ALA A 481 -8.43 -24.45 5.31
N HIS A 482 -8.52 -24.72 6.61
CA HIS A 482 -9.37 -24.00 7.56
C HIS A 482 -8.51 -23.45 8.72
N PRO A 483 -8.58 -22.15 9.07
CA PRO A 483 -7.70 -21.55 10.08
C PRO A 483 -7.81 -22.21 11.47
N ASP A 484 -9.02 -22.60 11.89
CA ASP A 484 -9.24 -23.25 13.20
C ASP A 484 -8.88 -24.76 13.21
N HIS A 485 -8.54 -25.34 12.06
CA HIS A 485 -8.21 -26.76 11.90
C HIS A 485 -6.90 -26.93 11.09
N PRO A 486 -5.77 -26.40 11.57
CA PRO A 486 -4.51 -26.42 10.84
C PRO A 486 -4.03 -27.86 10.60
N GLY A 487 -3.56 -28.14 9.38
CA GLY A 487 -3.06 -29.46 8.97
C GLY A 487 -4.15 -30.52 8.71
N VAL A 488 -5.42 -30.14 8.76
CA VAL A 488 -6.56 -31.03 8.45
C VAL A 488 -7.29 -30.52 7.22
N ASP A 489 -7.51 -31.40 6.24
CA ASP A 489 -8.30 -31.08 5.06
C ASP A 489 -9.79 -30.92 5.44
N VAL A 490 -10.31 -29.71 5.28
CA VAL A 490 -11.72 -29.36 5.48
C VAL A 490 -12.38 -29.09 4.13
N ALA A 491 -13.25 -30.01 3.71
CA ALA A 491 -13.97 -29.90 2.45
C ALA A 491 -14.81 -28.61 2.39
N GLY A 492 -14.73 -27.91 1.26
CA GLY A 492 -15.43 -26.64 1.04
C GLY A 492 -14.74 -25.42 1.64
N SER A 493 -13.66 -25.59 2.39
CA SER A 493 -12.86 -24.48 2.93
C SER A 493 -11.74 -24.06 1.97
N VAL A 494 -11.50 -22.75 1.87
CA VAL A 494 -10.35 -22.16 1.17
C VAL A 494 -9.81 -21.05 2.06
N THR A 495 -8.51 -21.06 2.35
CA THR A 495 -7.84 -19.97 3.07
C THR A 495 -6.91 -19.22 2.14
N VAL A 496 -7.10 -17.91 2.01
CA VAL A 496 -6.22 -17.02 1.26
C VAL A 496 -5.27 -16.33 2.22
N VAL A 497 -3.99 -16.67 2.10
CA VAL A 497 -2.90 -16.06 2.85
C VAL A 497 -2.42 -14.82 2.11
N VAL A 498 -2.40 -13.66 2.76
CA VAL A 498 -1.98 -12.38 2.15
C VAL A 498 -0.80 -11.77 2.91
N VAL A 499 0.15 -11.18 2.18
CA VAL A 499 1.29 -10.43 2.72
C VAL A 499 1.06 -8.95 2.46
N ALA A 500 1.28 -8.10 3.47
CA ALA A 500 1.10 -6.66 3.30
C ALA A 500 2.25 -6.04 2.50
N ASP A 501 1.92 -5.06 1.66
CA ASP A 501 2.90 -4.19 1.02
C ASP A 501 3.33 -3.07 1.97
N THR A 502 4.22 -3.42 2.89
CA THR A 502 4.75 -2.54 3.94
C THR A 502 6.25 -2.78 4.15
N ASP A 503 6.91 -1.81 4.77
CA ASP A 503 8.29 -1.92 5.26
C ASP A 503 8.36 -2.47 6.70
N ASP A 504 7.23 -2.79 7.32
CA ASP A 504 7.19 -3.43 8.63
C ASP A 504 7.89 -4.80 8.60
N ASP A 505 8.60 -5.14 9.68
CA ASP A 505 9.21 -6.46 9.87
C ASP A 505 8.61 -7.18 11.11
N PRO A 506 7.80 -8.24 10.91
CA PRO A 506 7.43 -8.82 9.62
C PRO A 506 6.32 -8.02 8.92
N PRO A 507 6.15 -8.16 7.59
CA PRO A 507 5.12 -7.47 6.81
C PRO A 507 3.74 -8.12 6.98
N ALA A 508 3.28 -8.19 8.22
CA ALA A 508 2.03 -8.82 8.60
C ALA A 508 0.84 -7.94 8.15
N PRO A 509 -0.20 -8.53 7.52
CA PRO A 509 -1.39 -7.77 7.16
C PRO A 509 -2.17 -7.33 8.40
N SER A 510 -2.59 -6.07 8.40
CA SER A 510 -3.45 -5.55 9.46
C SER A 510 -4.84 -6.20 9.40
N GLY A 511 -5.56 -6.17 10.53
CA GLY A 511 -6.96 -6.60 10.56
C GLY A 511 -7.85 -5.87 9.55
N GLU A 512 -7.56 -4.60 9.24
CA GLU A 512 -8.27 -3.83 8.22
C GLU A 512 -7.98 -4.31 6.80
N LEU A 513 -6.72 -4.64 6.49
CA LEU A 513 -6.34 -5.19 5.20
C LEU A 513 -6.99 -6.57 4.99
N ILE A 514 -6.95 -7.44 6.00
CA ILE A 514 -7.65 -8.74 5.95
C ILE A 514 -9.14 -8.54 5.69
N ALA A 515 -9.80 -7.61 6.39
CA ALA A 515 -11.20 -7.30 6.20
C ALA A 515 -11.50 -6.74 4.79
N ALA A 516 -10.61 -5.92 4.24
CA ALA A 516 -10.74 -5.38 2.89
C ALA A 516 -10.65 -6.49 1.83
N VAL A 517 -9.69 -7.40 1.96
CA VAL A 517 -9.55 -8.57 1.08
C VAL A 517 -10.75 -9.49 1.19
N CYS A 518 -11.22 -9.78 2.41
CA CYS A 518 -12.45 -10.56 2.64
C CYS A 518 -13.65 -9.99 1.87
N ARG A 519 -13.88 -8.67 1.98
CA ARG A 519 -14.98 -7.98 1.30
C ARG A 519 -14.84 -8.05 -0.22
N TYR A 520 -13.62 -7.89 -0.72
CA TYR A 520 -13.33 -7.93 -2.14
C TYR A 520 -13.45 -9.34 -2.74
N LEU A 521 -13.10 -10.39 -2.00
CA LEU A 521 -13.21 -11.77 -2.49
C LEU A 521 -14.63 -12.33 -2.35
N ASP A 522 -15.43 -11.86 -1.39
CA ASP A 522 -16.79 -12.37 -1.17
C ASP A 522 -17.70 -12.20 -2.40
N GLN A 523 -17.55 -11.11 -3.14
CA GLN A 523 -18.28 -10.88 -4.40
C GLN A 523 -17.95 -11.89 -5.53
N TYR A 524 -16.81 -12.59 -5.45
CA TYR A 524 -16.38 -13.58 -6.45
C TYR A 524 -16.51 -15.03 -5.98
N ARG A 525 -16.82 -15.24 -4.70
CA ARG A 525 -16.84 -16.56 -4.07
C ARG A 525 -17.98 -17.44 -4.60
N LEU A 526 -17.72 -18.74 -4.75
CA LEU A 526 -18.77 -19.72 -5.04
C LEU A 526 -19.73 -19.89 -3.86
N ILE A 527 -21.00 -20.13 -4.15
CA ILE A 527 -21.99 -20.48 -3.13
C ILE A 527 -21.52 -21.74 -2.40
N ALA A 528 -21.66 -21.74 -1.07
CA ALA A 528 -21.24 -22.80 -0.15
C ALA A 528 -19.73 -23.01 0.04
N THR A 529 -18.85 -22.22 -0.59
CA THR A 529 -17.42 -22.19 -0.22
C THR A 529 -17.20 -21.40 1.05
N GLU A 530 -16.54 -21.96 2.06
CA GLU A 530 -16.10 -21.22 3.23
C GLU A 530 -14.75 -20.58 2.95
N LEU A 531 -14.77 -19.29 2.64
CA LEU A 531 -13.56 -18.54 2.30
C LEU A 531 -13.04 -17.82 3.54
N TYR A 532 -11.76 -18.00 3.83
CA TYR A 532 -11.04 -17.30 4.89
C TYR A 532 -9.91 -16.48 4.29
N VAL A 533 -9.54 -15.39 4.96
CA VAL A 533 -8.33 -14.60 4.67
C VAL A 533 -7.50 -14.53 5.95
N SER A 534 -6.20 -14.75 5.84
CA SER A 534 -5.25 -14.70 6.96
C SER A 534 -3.91 -14.08 6.55
N GLY A 535 -3.09 -13.69 7.53
CA GLY A 535 -1.66 -13.46 7.31
C GLY A 535 -0.87 -14.76 7.23
N PRO A 536 0.38 -14.71 6.71
CA PRO A 536 1.29 -15.86 6.70
C PRO A 536 1.84 -16.14 8.10
N VAL A 537 2.29 -17.38 8.30
CA VAL A 537 3.14 -17.71 9.45
C VAL A 537 4.57 -17.37 9.11
N PHE A 538 5.15 -16.37 9.78
CA PHE A 538 6.55 -16.00 9.60
C PHE A 538 7.44 -16.91 10.43
N VAL A 539 8.29 -17.69 9.76
CA VAL A 539 9.18 -18.68 10.38
C VAL A 539 10.57 -18.07 10.53
N PRO A 540 11.03 -17.76 11.76
CA PRO A 540 12.35 -17.18 11.96
C PRO A 540 13.45 -18.22 11.67
N VAL A 541 14.39 -17.84 10.81
CA VAL A 541 15.57 -18.64 10.45
C VAL A 541 16.81 -17.90 10.97
N SER A 542 17.41 -18.46 12.01
CA SER A 542 18.68 -18.00 12.58
C SER A 542 19.82 -18.83 11.98
N VAL A 543 20.97 -18.18 11.74
CA VAL A 543 22.11 -18.80 11.07
C VAL A 543 23.36 -18.53 11.90
N HIS A 544 24.07 -19.59 12.27
CA HIS A 544 25.42 -19.52 12.78
C HIS A 544 26.37 -20.03 11.70
N ALA A 545 27.24 -19.16 11.18
CA ALA A 545 28.19 -19.52 10.14
C ALA A 545 29.62 -19.15 10.52
N ALA A 546 30.56 -20.05 10.20
CA ALA A 546 31.99 -19.77 10.24
C ALA A 546 32.49 -19.49 8.82
N LEU A 547 33.06 -18.30 8.61
CA LEU A 547 33.49 -17.82 7.31
C LEU A 547 35.02 -17.69 7.27
N THR A 548 35.61 -18.18 6.20
CA THR A 548 36.99 -17.88 5.82
C THR A 548 36.98 -16.77 4.78
N ILE A 549 37.67 -15.67 5.05
CA ILE A 549 37.68 -14.48 4.20
C ILE A 549 39.06 -14.20 3.63
N ASP A 550 39.11 -13.38 2.57
CA ASP A 550 40.35 -12.86 2.00
C ASP A 550 41.19 -12.20 3.11
N PRO A 551 42.49 -12.52 3.23
CA PRO A 551 43.35 -11.97 4.29
C PRO A 551 43.49 -10.45 4.25
N TYR A 552 43.17 -9.80 3.13
CA TYR A 552 43.19 -8.35 2.97
C TYR A 552 41.82 -7.69 3.12
N ALA A 553 40.74 -8.46 3.27
CA ALA A 553 39.40 -7.93 3.50
C ALA A 553 39.19 -7.50 4.97
N ALA A 554 38.39 -6.45 5.18
CA ALA A 554 38.03 -6.01 6.52
C ALA A 554 36.97 -6.97 7.12
N ALA A 555 37.33 -7.71 8.16
CA ALA A 555 36.47 -8.73 8.77
C ALA A 555 35.08 -8.21 9.16
N ASP A 556 35.01 -7.05 9.85
CA ASP A 556 33.74 -6.43 10.24
C ASP A 556 32.89 -6.04 9.03
N GLY A 557 33.52 -5.59 7.95
CA GLY A 557 32.84 -5.22 6.70
C GLY A 557 32.25 -6.44 5.99
N VAL A 558 33.00 -7.54 5.91
CA VAL A 558 32.50 -8.79 5.33
C VAL A 558 31.40 -9.40 6.19
N ALA A 559 31.55 -9.37 7.52
CA ALA A 559 30.51 -9.82 8.45
C ALA A 559 29.20 -9.04 8.26
N ALA A 560 29.27 -7.71 8.16
CA ALA A 560 28.10 -6.87 7.94
C ALA A 560 27.44 -7.14 6.57
N LEU A 561 28.23 -7.30 5.50
CA LEU A 561 27.71 -7.64 4.17
C LEU A 561 27.06 -9.04 4.15
N ALA A 562 27.65 -10.01 4.84
CA ALA A 562 27.10 -11.37 4.93
C ALA A 562 25.81 -11.41 5.75
N ASP A 563 25.75 -10.68 6.87
CA ASP A 563 24.53 -10.51 7.67
C ASP A 563 23.41 -9.84 6.85
N GLN A 564 23.73 -8.79 6.09
CA GLN A 564 22.77 -8.16 5.18
C GLN A 564 22.30 -9.12 4.08
N ALA A 565 23.21 -9.88 3.45
CA ALA A 565 22.85 -10.85 2.41
C ALA A 565 21.93 -11.97 2.95
N LEU A 566 22.15 -12.42 4.18
CA LEU A 566 21.25 -13.36 4.86
C LEU A 566 19.88 -12.75 5.12
N ARG A 567 19.83 -11.51 5.63
CA ARG A 567 18.57 -10.77 5.87
C ARG A 567 17.77 -10.61 4.59
N ASP A 568 18.42 -10.20 3.50
CA ASP A 568 17.78 -9.98 2.20
C ASP A 568 17.27 -11.31 1.59
N PHE A 569 18.05 -12.39 1.72
CA PHE A 569 17.65 -13.70 1.23
C PHE A 569 16.46 -14.28 2.02
N LEU A 570 16.50 -14.16 3.35
CA LEU A 570 15.46 -14.66 4.26
C LEU A 570 14.30 -13.67 4.46
N ALA A 571 14.32 -12.51 3.80
CA ALA A 571 13.25 -11.54 3.89
C ALA A 571 11.94 -12.16 3.39
N PRO A 572 10.80 -11.93 4.06
CA PRO A 572 9.50 -12.43 3.60
C PRO A 572 9.05 -11.84 2.26
N LEU A 573 9.57 -10.65 1.92
CA LEU A 573 9.29 -9.94 0.67
C LEU A 573 10.59 -9.66 -0.07
N HIS A 574 10.64 -10.11 -1.33
CA HIS A 574 11.74 -9.83 -2.25
C HIS A 574 11.35 -8.66 -3.15
N ARG A 575 12.25 -7.69 -3.28
CA ARG A 575 12.07 -6.51 -4.11
C ARG A 575 12.72 -6.73 -5.48
N ALA A 576 11.91 -6.67 -6.53
CA ALA A 576 12.39 -6.67 -7.91
C ALA A 576 13.02 -5.33 -8.30
N ALA A 577 13.76 -5.31 -9.40
CA ALA A 577 14.45 -4.11 -9.89
C ALA A 577 13.48 -2.96 -10.25
N ASP A 578 12.24 -3.29 -10.61
CA ASP A 578 11.16 -2.34 -10.90
C ASP A 578 10.44 -1.82 -9.64
N GLY A 579 10.86 -2.27 -8.44
CA GLY A 579 10.26 -1.88 -7.17
C GLY A 579 9.12 -2.78 -6.70
N THR A 580 8.67 -3.73 -7.53
CA THR A 580 7.61 -4.69 -7.15
C THR A 580 8.09 -5.58 -6.01
N ARG A 581 7.24 -5.76 -4.99
CA ARG A 581 7.48 -6.73 -3.91
C ARG A 581 6.71 -8.01 -4.19
N SER A 582 7.34 -9.14 -3.96
CA SER A 582 6.70 -10.46 -4.07
C SER A 582 7.15 -11.36 -2.93
N ALA A 583 6.33 -12.34 -2.58
CA ALA A 583 6.63 -13.32 -1.56
C ALA A 583 6.92 -14.67 -2.19
N HIS A 584 7.98 -15.34 -1.72
CA HIS A 584 8.29 -16.69 -2.14
C HIS A 584 7.66 -17.71 -1.18
N PHE A 585 6.38 -17.98 -1.38
CA PHE A 585 5.71 -19.08 -0.68
C PHE A 585 6.31 -20.42 -1.11
N ALA A 586 6.88 -21.15 -0.16
CA ALA A 586 7.45 -22.47 -0.37
C ALA A 586 7.00 -23.41 0.75
N ASP A 587 6.70 -24.65 0.39
CA ASP A 587 6.39 -25.69 1.39
C ASP A 587 7.65 -26.18 2.10
N GLN A 588 8.83 -25.89 1.54
CA GLN A 588 10.12 -26.32 2.06
C GLN A 588 11.19 -25.24 1.91
N PHE A 589 12.00 -25.08 2.94
CA PHE A 589 13.22 -24.27 2.95
C PHE A 589 14.43 -25.16 2.76
N GLN A 590 15.24 -24.88 1.72
CA GLN A 590 16.45 -25.65 1.45
C GLN A 590 17.68 -24.96 2.09
N PRO A 591 18.27 -25.54 3.15
CA PRO A 591 19.35 -24.87 3.88
C PRO A 591 20.64 -24.72 3.07
N THR A 592 20.90 -25.62 2.10
CA THR A 592 22.06 -25.50 1.19
C THR A 592 22.10 -24.20 0.40
N SER A 593 20.96 -23.54 0.17
CA SER A 593 20.91 -22.27 -0.56
C SER A 593 21.69 -21.16 0.16
N LEU A 594 21.81 -21.23 1.49
CA LEU A 594 22.56 -20.25 2.29
C LEU A 594 24.06 -20.27 2.00
N TYR A 595 24.63 -21.42 1.59
CA TYR A 595 26.02 -21.46 1.12
C TYR A 595 26.21 -20.58 -0.11
N ALA A 596 25.29 -20.63 -1.06
CA ALA A 596 25.39 -19.82 -2.28
C ALA A 596 25.26 -18.32 -1.96
N VAL A 597 24.38 -17.96 -1.03
CA VAL A 597 24.22 -16.57 -0.54
C VAL A 597 25.50 -16.06 0.09
N LEU A 598 26.06 -16.82 1.04
CA LEU A 598 27.28 -16.42 1.76
C LEU A 598 28.52 -16.38 0.86
N LEU A 599 28.66 -17.34 -0.07
CA LEU A 599 29.79 -17.37 -1.02
C LEU A 599 29.71 -16.28 -2.10
N ALA A 600 28.53 -15.70 -2.33
CA ALA A 600 28.37 -14.57 -3.24
C ALA A 600 28.84 -13.23 -2.63
N VAL A 601 29.05 -13.18 -1.31
CA VAL A 601 29.50 -11.98 -0.59
C VAL A 601 30.96 -11.69 -0.95
N PRO A 602 31.30 -10.48 -1.47
CA PRO A 602 32.67 -10.12 -1.77
C PRO A 602 33.58 -10.26 -0.55
N GLY A 603 34.69 -10.98 -0.72
CA GLY A 603 35.68 -11.23 0.34
C GLY A 603 35.48 -12.54 1.10
N VAL A 604 34.37 -13.26 0.92
CA VAL A 604 34.21 -14.63 1.46
C VAL A 604 34.88 -15.63 0.51
N LEU A 605 35.81 -16.43 1.05
CA LEU A 605 36.52 -17.50 0.32
C LEU A 605 35.90 -18.88 0.58
N ALA A 606 35.45 -19.15 1.80
CA ALA A 606 34.80 -20.40 2.16
C ALA A 606 33.83 -20.25 3.34
N VAL A 607 32.85 -21.15 3.40
CA VAL A 607 31.97 -21.35 4.56
C VAL A 607 32.35 -22.68 5.18
N THR A 608 33.01 -22.65 6.34
CA THR A 608 33.61 -23.83 6.97
C THR A 608 32.65 -24.55 7.92
N ALA A 609 31.69 -23.82 8.49
CA ALA A 609 30.59 -24.36 9.28
C ALA A 609 29.32 -23.57 9.02
N LEU A 610 28.18 -24.25 9.05
CA LEU A 610 26.85 -23.66 8.91
C LEU A 610 25.88 -24.46 9.79
N GLU A 611 25.38 -23.83 10.84
CA GLU A 611 24.34 -24.35 11.73
C GLU A 611 23.11 -23.46 11.62
N ILE A 612 21.94 -24.08 11.50
CA ILE A 612 20.71 -23.37 11.16
C ILE A 612 19.68 -23.69 12.21
N THR A 613 19.07 -22.65 12.76
CA THR A 613 17.96 -22.80 13.70
C THR A 613 16.70 -22.26 13.06
N VAL A 614 15.69 -23.11 12.91
CA VAL A 614 14.38 -22.75 12.36
C VAL A 614 13.35 -22.91 13.47
N ASP A 615 12.64 -21.83 13.79
CA ASP A 615 11.62 -21.82 14.87
C ASP A 615 12.14 -22.41 16.20
N GLY A 616 13.38 -22.06 16.55
CA GLY A 616 14.05 -22.52 17.78
C GLY A 616 14.55 -23.97 17.76
N ARG A 617 14.43 -24.68 16.64
CA ARG A 617 14.97 -26.03 16.46
C ARG A 617 16.24 -26.00 15.62
N VAL A 618 17.29 -26.65 16.11
CA VAL A 618 18.57 -26.76 15.40
C VAL A 618 18.46 -27.83 14.32
N HIS A 619 18.99 -27.53 13.14
CA HIS A 619 19.09 -28.40 11.98
C HIS A 619 20.56 -28.52 11.55
N ASP A 620 21.18 -29.65 11.90
CA ASP A 620 22.63 -29.89 11.72
C ASP A 620 22.99 -30.40 10.31
N ASP A 621 22.04 -30.97 9.57
CA ASP A 621 22.25 -31.44 8.20
C ASP A 621 21.68 -30.43 7.19
N PRO A 622 22.51 -29.57 6.58
CA PRO A 622 22.03 -28.55 5.64
C PRO A 622 21.49 -29.15 4.33
N ARG A 623 21.65 -30.46 4.08
CA ARG A 623 21.16 -31.14 2.86
C ARG A 623 19.69 -31.52 2.95
N VAL A 624 19.15 -31.60 4.17
CA VAL A 624 17.76 -31.97 4.42
C VAL A 624 16.91 -30.71 4.31
N ALA A 625 15.93 -30.74 3.40
CA ALA A 625 14.94 -29.67 3.31
C ALA A 625 14.12 -29.59 4.60
N ILE A 626 13.83 -28.36 5.04
CA ILE A 626 13.06 -28.09 6.25
C ILE A 626 11.65 -27.74 5.82
N ASP A 627 10.65 -28.52 6.25
CA ASP A 627 9.26 -28.25 5.96
C ASP A 627 8.80 -26.94 6.62
N LEU A 628 8.15 -26.09 5.84
CA LEU A 628 7.50 -24.88 6.31
C LEU A 628 6.00 -25.13 6.49
N PRO A 629 5.32 -24.40 7.41
CA PRO A 629 3.87 -24.47 7.50
C PRO A 629 3.23 -24.03 6.17
N PRO A 630 2.07 -24.57 5.78
CA PRO A 630 1.39 -24.16 4.55
C PRO A 630 1.13 -22.64 4.53
N GLY A 631 1.59 -21.97 3.46
CA GLY A 631 1.52 -20.50 3.36
C GLY A 631 2.46 -19.75 4.32
N GLY A 632 3.42 -20.45 4.91
CA GLY A 632 4.49 -19.87 5.70
C GLY A 632 5.51 -19.14 4.84
N LEU A 633 6.18 -18.16 5.44
CA LEU A 633 7.28 -17.43 4.84
C LEU A 633 8.46 -17.43 5.79
N THR A 634 9.67 -17.57 5.25
CA THR A 634 10.88 -17.37 6.04
C THR A 634 10.99 -15.91 6.47
N ARG A 635 11.56 -15.70 7.64
CA ARG A 635 11.97 -14.40 8.15
C ARG A 635 13.37 -14.50 8.71
N SER A 636 14.17 -13.48 8.49
CA SER A 636 15.48 -13.35 9.14
C SER A 636 15.36 -13.44 10.67
N GLY A 637 16.07 -14.38 11.28
CA GLY A 637 16.24 -14.48 12.72
C GLY A 637 17.46 -13.71 13.21
N THR A 638 18.10 -14.22 14.27
CA THR A 638 19.37 -13.68 14.77
C THR A 638 20.52 -14.45 14.11
N HIS A 639 21.44 -13.73 13.48
CA HIS A 639 22.61 -14.34 12.84
C HIS A 639 23.87 -14.15 13.68
N GLN A 640 24.71 -15.19 13.72
CA GLN A 640 26.02 -15.15 14.33
C GLN A 640 27.06 -15.55 13.27
N LEU A 641 28.01 -14.66 12.99
CA LEU A 641 29.00 -14.85 11.93
C LEU A 641 30.40 -14.79 12.53
N ASP A 642 31.08 -15.94 12.55
CA ASP A 642 32.46 -16.05 13.01
C ASP A 642 33.39 -15.92 11.80
N VAL A 643 34.06 -14.79 11.67
CA VAL A 643 34.87 -14.47 10.49
C VAL A 643 36.37 -14.65 10.80
N THR A 644 37.05 -15.43 9.96
CA THR A 644 38.48 -15.73 10.09
C THR A 644 39.22 -15.43 8.78
N PRO A 645 40.32 -14.65 8.80
CA PRO A 645 41.17 -14.47 7.63
C PRO A 645 41.82 -15.78 7.19
N ASP A 646 41.93 -16.02 5.87
CA ASP A 646 42.68 -17.16 5.36
C ASP A 646 44.16 -17.03 5.75
N SER A 647 44.57 -17.85 6.70
CA SER A 647 45.95 -17.95 7.15
C SER A 647 46.69 -18.85 6.18
N GLY A 648 46.91 -18.33 4.97
CA GLY A 648 47.50 -19.08 3.86
C GLY A 648 48.66 -19.96 4.35
N SER A 649 48.56 -21.26 4.07
CA SER A 649 49.64 -22.21 4.33
C SER A 649 50.92 -21.68 3.69
N THR A 650 51.87 -21.23 4.52
CA THR A 650 53.27 -20.96 4.15
C THR A 650 53.95 -22.28 3.78
N ALA A 651 53.65 -22.80 2.60
CA ALA A 651 54.31 -23.97 2.02
C ALA A 651 54.47 -23.79 0.50
N ARG A 652 55.10 -22.67 0.11
CA ARG A 652 55.75 -22.52 -1.20
C ARG A 652 56.97 -21.60 -1.07
N GLU A 653 58.00 -22.13 -0.45
CA GLU A 653 59.39 -21.82 -0.78
C GLU A 653 60.19 -23.13 -0.61
N GLU A 654 61.10 -23.40 -1.55
CA GLU A 654 61.78 -24.68 -1.88
C GLU A 654 60.88 -25.68 -2.64
N VAL A 655 60.99 -25.86 -3.96
CA VAL A 655 62.17 -26.02 -4.84
C VAL A 655 61.96 -25.39 -6.22
#